data_AF-A0A108TA13-F1
#
_entry.id   AF-A0A108TA13-F1
#
_cell.length_a   1.000
_cell.length_b   1.000
_cell.length_c   1.000
_cell.angle_alpha   90.00
_cell.angle_beta   90.00
_cell.angle_gamma   90.00
#
_symmetry.space_group_name_H-M   'P 1'
#
loop_
_entity.id
_entity.type
_entity.pdbx_description
1 polymer ?
#
loop_
_entity_poly.entity_id
_entity_poly.type
_entity_poly.pdbx_seq_one_letter_code
_entity_poly.pdbx_strand_id
1 'polypeptide(L)'
;MSKHFICLVFLLAIFCVQGFADEMKLHVLGNKNQGYYVNIYYGSQLIMEQGKAGELDLYFDNEDYSVRETLKGWKATSVEQSERKVVLSGNVYLKKLEADLSVNVIYEVVSSQLVSKRIELQQNNLSLLYYSVGTSITAADKPSTFWSFDDNENMGGVAHETYPAAGYMLNDTLAVGLLTDAGDKNLWTRNIRRRPSKQGEIGFRAIREICDANLIRIADERQRQKGDYFVKFTFGEVSDFNHPVNTCFYPVPEIQKWKSYAGASLERNGNVFTVKGNSVQSEISGVRIPYKLSDGFYTIRFKHRSANPITVKLWKGEGTGSIDVAGLHYQTDMPSSAADWVQQEETVFIANTEQELTYLLIAASSLQKGSDFNLEITDLEVIRSDAHNYAYHCLKQNKKEVKRVFIFATPAQPTLHDLRLTSQVYLADGLGFKGTTEEKCLYACYQMLMWITSRNNFTPLNVPSINYAPDMYNRDSFWSLMGVYDKDASEEIFDAWAATQDVRGAIGTIITPCMGSREVKGNDATLEFLWFALVNHRLYGTPIPMDKIKKAFNFCINEYDPDGDGICAAEFVLGQNDVVEYPDKTSDLAVNQGMFAVTLQVAKELGLPVSQKYVEKANQEYRAFYDKKRGYLIDNRKYPYSITFNSLLPEFVSWWLFDKPILTSEMVVKTLDKVPVKNGYSPLIFHEKDTFFTMENKPFSPNMFWDNGIYYNAGSWMREEVCGYVAGLKHGWKDAKKRIKDRLAVEITLHPDEPFSHEFLPYDLSVSGCWWPSTRVFSWNVFVLRALEVAGMRSPLQDPGYFKYVLKQH
;
A
#
# COMPACT_ATOMS: atom_id res chain seq x y z
N MET A 1 -49.99 42.73 -22.00
CA MET A 1 -48.77 42.04 -21.51
C MET A 1 -47.79 41.92 -22.66
N SER A 2 -46.62 42.53 -22.53
CA SER A 2 -45.64 42.65 -23.63
C SER A 2 -44.95 41.30 -23.89
N LYS A 3 -44.63 41.01 -25.17
CA LYS A 3 -43.87 39.81 -25.58
C LYS A 3 -42.54 39.67 -24.82
N HIS A 4 -41.97 40.76 -24.30
CA HIS A 4 -40.76 40.73 -23.47
C HIS A 4 -41.02 40.16 -22.07
N PHE A 5 -42.23 40.32 -21.52
CA PHE A 5 -42.58 39.76 -20.21
C PHE A 5 -42.77 38.24 -20.27
N ILE A 6 -43.36 37.73 -21.35
CA ILE A 6 -43.49 36.28 -21.58
C ILE A 6 -42.11 35.65 -21.82
N CYS A 7 -41.22 36.31 -22.58
CA CYS A 7 -39.86 35.83 -22.80
C CYS A 7 -39.03 35.83 -21.51
N LEU A 8 -39.20 36.84 -20.64
CA LEU A 8 -38.51 36.92 -19.34
C LEU A 8 -39.02 35.83 -18.37
N VAL A 9 -40.32 35.55 -18.35
CA VAL A 9 -40.90 34.45 -17.55
C VAL A 9 -40.49 33.08 -18.10
N PHE A 10 -40.36 32.92 -19.42
CA PHE A 10 -39.84 31.69 -20.03
C PHE A 10 -38.33 31.50 -19.76
N LEU A 11 -37.54 32.57 -19.79
CA LEU A 11 -36.12 32.55 -19.41
C LEU A 11 -35.93 32.29 -17.91
N LEU A 12 -36.76 32.88 -17.04
CA LEU A 12 -36.77 32.56 -15.60
C LEU A 12 -37.23 31.12 -15.32
N ALA A 13 -38.17 30.57 -16.09
CA ALA A 13 -38.55 29.16 -15.99
C ALA A 13 -37.44 28.22 -16.48
N ILE A 14 -36.64 28.61 -17.49
CA ILE A 14 -35.48 27.85 -17.96
C ILE A 14 -34.29 27.95 -16.98
N PHE A 15 -34.14 29.07 -16.26
CA PHE A 15 -33.15 29.20 -15.17
C PHE A 15 -33.60 28.59 -13.83
N CYS A 16 -34.89 28.30 -13.65
CA CYS A 16 -35.43 27.60 -12.48
C CYS A 16 -35.50 26.07 -12.64
N VAL A 17 -35.09 25.51 -13.78
CA VAL A 17 -34.65 24.11 -13.87
C VAL A 17 -33.15 24.08 -13.61
N GLN A 18 -32.74 24.49 -12.41
CA GLN A 18 -31.58 23.84 -11.81
C GLN A 18 -32.03 22.38 -11.66
N GLY A 19 -31.59 21.51 -12.57
CA GLY A 19 -31.72 20.08 -12.38
C GLY A 19 -31.22 19.79 -10.98
N PHE A 20 -32.11 19.35 -10.09
CA PHE A 20 -31.71 18.87 -8.78
C PHE A 20 -30.62 17.84 -9.04
N ALA A 21 -29.39 18.11 -8.60
CA ALA A 21 -28.33 17.15 -8.72
C ALA A 21 -28.82 15.86 -8.07
N ASP A 22 -28.68 14.72 -8.76
CA ASP A 22 -29.08 13.44 -8.21
C ASP A 22 -28.35 13.21 -6.88
N GLU A 23 -29.11 12.86 -5.85
CA GLU A 23 -28.61 12.63 -4.50
C GLU A 23 -28.85 11.16 -4.11
N MET A 24 -27.95 10.61 -3.31
CA MET A 24 -28.12 9.33 -2.61
C MET A 24 -29.32 9.38 -1.67
N LYS A 25 -30.23 8.42 -1.81
CA LYS A 25 -31.43 8.27 -0.97
C LYS A 25 -31.51 6.88 -0.37
N LEU A 26 -31.85 6.82 0.92
CA LEU A 26 -32.00 5.59 1.69
C LEU A 26 -33.47 5.22 1.80
N HIS A 27 -33.86 4.06 1.26
CA HIS A 27 -35.24 3.58 1.29
C HIS A 27 -35.33 2.33 2.17
N VAL A 28 -36.04 2.44 3.28
CA VAL A 28 -36.34 1.31 4.16
C VAL A 28 -37.50 0.50 3.58
N LEU A 29 -37.28 -0.81 3.45
CA LEU A 29 -38.25 -1.76 2.94
C LEU A 29 -38.44 -2.92 3.91
N GLY A 30 -39.46 -3.74 3.67
CA GLY A 30 -39.83 -4.86 4.53
C GLY A 30 -40.75 -4.46 5.70
N ASN A 31 -40.89 -5.35 6.67
CA ASN A 31 -41.71 -5.16 7.86
C ASN A 31 -41.20 -6.02 9.01
N LYS A 32 -41.75 -5.83 10.22
CA LYS A 32 -41.35 -6.56 11.42
C LYS A 32 -41.38 -8.09 11.30
N ASN A 33 -42.23 -8.66 10.44
CA ASN A 33 -42.36 -10.11 10.27
C ASN A 33 -41.37 -10.68 9.23
N GLN A 34 -41.11 -9.92 8.16
CA GLN A 34 -40.21 -10.32 7.06
C GLN A 34 -38.77 -9.82 7.23
N GLY A 35 -38.56 -8.91 8.18
CA GLY A 35 -37.32 -8.18 8.41
C GLY A 35 -37.22 -6.91 7.55
N TYR A 36 -36.64 -5.86 8.14
CA TYR A 36 -36.33 -4.59 7.48
C TYR A 36 -34.95 -4.63 6.82
N TYR A 37 -34.83 -3.94 5.69
CA TYR A 37 -33.59 -3.76 4.93
C TYR A 37 -33.59 -2.39 4.21
N VAL A 38 -32.45 -1.97 3.69
CA VAL A 38 -32.26 -0.69 2.99
C VAL A 38 -31.87 -0.92 1.53
N ASN A 39 -32.63 -0.28 0.64
CA ASN A 39 -32.21 -0.03 -0.73
C ASN A 39 -31.60 1.37 -0.83
N ILE A 40 -30.60 1.52 -1.70
CA ILE A 40 -30.00 2.82 -2.00
C ILE A 40 -30.34 3.21 -3.43
N TYR A 41 -30.78 4.45 -3.60
CA TYR A 41 -31.04 5.07 -4.89
C TYR A 41 -30.09 6.24 -5.11
N TYR A 42 -29.69 6.47 -6.36
CA TYR A 42 -29.06 7.71 -6.81
C TYR A 42 -30.06 8.41 -7.74
N GLY A 43 -30.63 9.53 -7.30
CA GLY A 43 -31.75 10.15 -8.00
C GLY A 43 -32.99 9.24 -7.97
N SER A 44 -33.39 8.72 -9.13
CA SER A 44 -34.44 7.68 -9.27
C SER A 44 -33.88 6.29 -9.58
N GLN A 45 -32.59 6.16 -9.87
CA GLN A 45 -31.97 4.89 -10.22
C GLN A 45 -31.71 4.06 -8.96
N LEU A 46 -32.22 2.83 -8.91
CA LEU A 46 -31.86 1.87 -7.86
C LEU A 46 -30.42 1.41 -8.10
N ILE A 47 -29.54 1.65 -7.13
CA ILE A 47 -28.12 1.28 -7.22
C ILE A 47 -27.74 0.15 -6.26
N MET A 48 -28.57 -0.17 -5.27
CA MET A 48 -28.33 -1.29 -4.35
C MET A 48 -29.67 -1.87 -3.89
N GLU A 49 -29.86 -3.16 -4.12
CA GLU A 49 -31.02 -3.95 -3.68
C GLU A 49 -30.61 -4.97 -2.62
N GLN A 50 -31.22 -4.92 -1.43
CA GLN A 50 -30.92 -5.88 -0.34
C GLN A 50 -32.05 -6.86 -0.04
N GLY A 51 -33.15 -6.85 -0.80
CA GLY A 51 -34.30 -7.72 -0.54
C GLY A 51 -33.97 -9.22 -0.55
N LYS A 52 -33.12 -9.66 -1.48
CA LYS A 52 -32.66 -11.07 -1.57
C LYS A 52 -31.44 -11.36 -0.70
N ALA A 53 -30.45 -10.46 -0.72
CA ALA A 53 -29.16 -10.67 -0.07
C ALA A 53 -29.20 -10.43 1.46
N GLY A 54 -30.15 -9.63 1.95
CA GLY A 54 -30.16 -9.13 3.32
C GLY A 54 -29.06 -8.09 3.57
N GLU A 55 -28.92 -7.63 4.80
CA GLU A 55 -27.96 -6.58 5.14
C GLU A 55 -26.53 -7.09 5.27
N LEU A 56 -26.37 -8.33 5.75
CA LEU A 56 -25.08 -8.94 6.02
C LEU A 56 -25.19 -10.46 6.22
N ASP A 57 -24.06 -11.13 6.02
CA ASP A 57 -23.83 -12.51 6.42
C ASP A 57 -22.89 -12.53 7.64
N LEU A 58 -23.16 -13.40 8.62
CA LEU A 58 -22.28 -13.60 9.78
C LEU A 58 -21.96 -15.07 9.95
N TYR A 59 -20.73 -15.35 10.36
CA TYR A 59 -20.29 -16.65 10.81
C TYR A 59 -19.68 -16.49 12.18
N PHE A 60 -20.01 -17.41 13.09
CA PHE A 60 -19.51 -17.40 14.46
C PHE A 60 -18.91 -18.76 14.79
N ASP A 61 -17.75 -18.72 15.44
CA ASP A 61 -17.10 -19.88 16.05
C ASP A 61 -16.93 -19.60 17.55
N ASN A 62 -17.10 -20.61 18.40
CA ASN A 62 -16.72 -20.51 19.81
C ASN A 62 -15.19 -20.52 19.97
N GLU A 63 -14.71 -20.31 21.20
CA GLU A 63 -13.28 -20.08 21.48
C GLU A 63 -12.34 -21.24 21.04
N ASP A 64 -12.83 -22.48 21.02
CA ASP A 64 -12.07 -23.66 20.59
C ASP A 64 -12.44 -24.15 19.18
N TYR A 65 -13.26 -23.40 18.45
CA TYR A 65 -13.75 -23.73 17.10
C TYR A 65 -14.56 -25.03 16.97
N SER A 66 -15.02 -25.62 18.08
CA SER A 66 -15.81 -26.86 18.07
C SER A 66 -17.28 -26.66 17.65
N VAL A 67 -17.81 -25.45 17.80
CA VAL A 67 -19.20 -25.11 17.46
C VAL A 67 -19.25 -23.91 16.54
N ARG A 68 -19.93 -24.09 15.41
CA ARG A 68 -20.17 -23.04 14.40
C ARG A 68 -21.65 -22.75 14.19
N GLU A 69 -21.97 -21.47 14.11
CA GLU A 69 -23.27 -20.95 13.68
C GLU A 69 -23.14 -19.92 12.56
N THR A 70 -24.16 -19.83 11.71
CA THR A 70 -24.16 -18.94 10.55
C THR A 70 -25.50 -18.25 10.42
N LEU A 71 -25.47 -16.94 10.21
CA LEU A 71 -26.62 -16.11 9.88
C LEU A 71 -26.47 -15.64 8.44
N LYS A 72 -27.39 -16.05 7.57
CA LYS A 72 -27.39 -15.69 6.15
C LYS A 72 -28.45 -14.64 5.85
N GLY A 73 -28.03 -13.58 5.16
CA GLY A 73 -28.89 -12.47 4.76
C GLY A 73 -29.72 -11.91 5.92
N TRP A 74 -29.04 -11.53 7.01
CA TRP A 74 -29.69 -10.97 8.19
C TRP A 74 -30.51 -9.73 7.80
N LYS A 75 -31.72 -9.62 8.37
CA LYS A 75 -32.61 -8.46 8.24
C LYS A 75 -33.04 -8.00 9.62
N ALA A 76 -33.24 -6.71 9.77
CA ALA A 76 -33.52 -6.12 11.07
C ALA A 76 -34.95 -6.33 11.53
N THR A 77 -35.15 -6.33 12.85
CA THR A 77 -36.49 -6.41 13.47
C THR A 77 -37.07 -5.04 13.80
N SER A 78 -36.23 -4.01 13.83
CA SER A 78 -36.61 -2.62 14.09
C SER A 78 -35.82 -1.66 13.22
N VAL A 79 -36.38 -0.47 13.00
CA VAL A 79 -35.76 0.59 12.20
C VAL A 79 -36.02 1.95 12.83
N GLU A 80 -35.01 2.81 12.81
CA GLU A 80 -35.11 4.24 13.05
C GLU A 80 -34.62 4.98 11.81
N GLN A 81 -35.40 5.95 11.32
CA GLN A 81 -35.06 6.69 10.12
C GLN A 81 -35.18 8.18 10.35
N SER A 82 -34.17 8.89 9.85
CA SER A 82 -34.14 10.34 9.64
C SER A 82 -33.82 10.62 8.17
N GLU A 83 -33.84 11.88 7.75
CA GLU A 83 -33.61 12.27 6.36
C GLU A 83 -32.30 11.73 5.77
N ARG A 84 -31.19 11.78 6.53
CA ARG A 84 -29.86 11.38 6.06
C ARG A 84 -29.31 10.11 6.72
N LYS A 85 -30.09 9.45 7.60
CA LYS A 85 -29.60 8.31 8.38
C LYS A 85 -30.68 7.28 8.63
N VAL A 86 -30.34 6.02 8.43
CA VAL A 86 -31.16 4.85 8.81
C VAL A 86 -30.38 3.98 9.79
N VAL A 87 -31.02 3.56 10.87
CA VAL A 87 -30.50 2.58 11.82
C VAL A 87 -31.41 1.36 11.78
N LEU A 88 -30.88 0.24 11.32
CA LEU A 88 -31.52 -1.07 11.35
C LEU A 88 -31.00 -1.84 12.56
N SER A 89 -31.88 -2.39 13.39
CA SER A 89 -31.49 -3.09 14.62
C SER A 89 -32.22 -4.42 14.81
N GLY A 90 -31.55 -5.36 15.47
CA GLY A 90 -32.20 -6.59 15.92
C GLY A 90 -31.34 -7.43 16.84
N ASN A 91 -32.00 -8.23 17.66
CA ASN A 91 -31.36 -9.23 18.52
C ASN A 91 -31.61 -10.62 17.95
N VAL A 92 -30.57 -11.43 17.88
CA VAL A 92 -30.59 -12.79 17.36
C VAL A 92 -30.07 -13.73 18.42
N TYR A 93 -30.85 -14.75 18.76
CA TYR A 93 -30.37 -15.84 19.60
C TYR A 93 -29.64 -16.88 18.73
N LEU A 94 -28.33 -16.99 18.91
CA LEU A 94 -27.47 -17.99 18.29
C LEU A 94 -27.70 -19.32 18.99
N LYS A 95 -28.52 -20.19 18.39
CA LYS A 95 -29.06 -21.39 19.05
C LYS A 95 -28.00 -22.42 19.39
N LYS A 96 -26.99 -22.59 18.54
CA LYS A 96 -25.92 -23.57 18.75
C LYS A 96 -24.89 -23.06 19.77
N LEU A 97 -24.72 -21.74 19.83
CA LEU A 97 -23.77 -21.09 20.72
C LEU A 97 -24.39 -20.64 22.05
N GLU A 98 -25.72 -20.74 22.19
CA GLU A 98 -26.51 -20.29 23.34
C GLU A 98 -26.21 -18.83 23.74
N ALA A 99 -26.05 -17.97 22.73
CA ALA A 99 -25.62 -16.58 22.90
C ALA A 99 -26.58 -15.58 22.24
N ASP A 100 -26.83 -14.46 22.92
CA ASP A 100 -27.58 -13.35 22.37
C ASP A 100 -26.63 -12.39 21.62
N LEU A 101 -26.96 -12.15 20.35
CA LEU A 101 -26.24 -11.23 19.48
C LEU A 101 -27.12 -10.01 19.20
N SER A 102 -26.62 -8.83 19.53
CA SER A 102 -27.18 -7.56 19.08
C SER A 102 -26.46 -7.11 17.80
N VAL A 103 -27.24 -6.76 16.78
CA VAL A 103 -26.76 -6.30 15.48
C VAL A 103 -27.40 -4.94 15.16
N ASN A 104 -26.56 -3.95 14.83
CA ASN A 104 -26.99 -2.71 14.21
C ASN A 104 -26.34 -2.53 12.85
N VAL A 105 -27.11 -2.08 11.86
CA VAL A 105 -26.61 -1.63 10.56
C VAL A 105 -27.06 -0.20 10.34
N ILE A 106 -26.10 0.71 10.26
CA ILE A 106 -26.32 2.15 10.24
C ILE A 106 -25.87 2.70 8.89
N TYR A 107 -26.81 3.22 8.12
CA TYR A 107 -26.55 3.95 6.88
C TYR A 107 -26.59 5.45 7.13
N GLU A 108 -25.63 6.19 6.58
CA GLU A 108 -25.52 7.64 6.73
C GLU A 108 -25.09 8.27 5.40
N VAL A 109 -25.89 9.20 4.87
CA VAL A 109 -25.60 9.94 3.64
C VAL A 109 -24.53 11.00 3.95
N VAL A 110 -23.29 10.73 3.54
CA VAL A 110 -22.12 11.60 3.78
C VAL A 110 -22.10 12.76 2.80
N SER A 111 -22.40 12.49 1.54
CA SER A 111 -22.53 13.50 0.47
C SER A 111 -23.59 13.06 -0.53
N SER A 112 -23.84 13.87 -1.56
CA SER A 112 -24.79 13.51 -2.62
C SER A 112 -24.44 12.24 -3.39
N GLN A 113 -23.18 11.80 -3.36
CA GLN A 113 -22.70 10.62 -4.07
C GLN A 113 -22.24 9.50 -3.14
N LEU A 114 -22.30 9.69 -1.81
CA LEU A 114 -21.62 8.81 -0.86
C LEU A 114 -22.47 8.47 0.36
N VAL A 115 -22.54 7.18 0.67
CA VAL A 115 -23.17 6.63 1.87
C VAL A 115 -22.13 5.86 2.68
N SER A 116 -22.05 6.11 3.98
CA SER A 116 -21.35 5.23 4.92
C SER A 116 -22.31 4.17 5.44
N LYS A 117 -21.88 2.91 5.47
CA LYS A 117 -22.56 1.80 6.14
C LYS A 117 -21.68 1.32 7.28
N ARG A 118 -22.20 1.39 8.51
CA ARG A 118 -21.56 0.84 9.71
C ARG A 118 -22.31 -0.39 10.20
N ILE A 119 -21.58 -1.42 10.60
CA ILE A 119 -22.09 -2.64 11.19
C ILE A 119 -21.58 -2.70 12.62
N GLU A 120 -22.47 -2.74 13.61
CA GLU A 120 -22.11 -2.92 15.01
C GLU A 120 -22.59 -4.29 15.49
N LEU A 121 -21.70 -5.03 16.14
CA LEU A 121 -21.97 -6.33 16.74
C LEU A 121 -21.65 -6.28 18.24
N GLN A 122 -22.51 -6.90 19.05
CA GLN A 122 -22.28 -7.04 20.49
C GLN A 122 -22.95 -8.32 21.00
N GLN A 123 -22.32 -9.00 21.95
CA GLN A 123 -22.90 -10.13 22.68
C GLN A 123 -22.57 -10.01 24.17
N ASN A 124 -23.39 -10.59 25.03
CA ASN A 124 -23.24 -10.51 26.48
C ASN A 124 -23.17 -11.89 27.20
N ASN A 125 -23.23 -13.00 26.46
CA ASN A 125 -23.32 -14.35 27.04
C ASN A 125 -21.93 -15.00 27.20
N LEU A 126 -21.16 -15.11 26.12
CA LEU A 126 -19.90 -15.85 26.08
C LEU A 126 -18.70 -14.93 26.38
N SER A 127 -17.61 -15.45 26.94
CA SER A 127 -16.36 -14.69 27.15
C SER A 127 -15.83 -14.13 25.83
N LEU A 128 -15.83 -14.97 24.80
CA LEU A 128 -15.32 -14.69 23.46
C LEU A 128 -16.10 -15.51 22.42
N LEU A 129 -16.45 -14.84 21.33
CA LEU A 129 -16.81 -15.46 20.05
C LEU A 129 -15.81 -15.00 19.00
N TYR A 130 -15.41 -15.90 18.10
CA TYR A 130 -14.81 -15.48 16.85
C TYR A 130 -15.91 -15.22 15.83
N TYR A 131 -15.76 -14.18 15.02
CA TYR A 131 -16.70 -13.89 13.94
C TYR A 131 -16.02 -13.53 12.62
N SER A 132 -16.73 -13.78 11.53
CA SER A 132 -16.48 -13.17 10.23
C SER A 132 -17.78 -12.54 9.72
N VAL A 133 -17.66 -11.44 9.00
CA VAL A 133 -18.80 -10.66 8.52
C VAL A 133 -18.66 -10.32 7.05
N GLY A 134 -19.71 -10.60 6.29
CA GLY A 134 -19.83 -10.29 4.88
C GLY A 134 -20.86 -9.19 4.63
N THR A 135 -20.52 -8.19 3.83
CA THR A 135 -21.45 -7.14 3.37
C THR A 135 -21.24 -6.87 1.88
N SER A 136 -22.33 -6.68 1.14
CA SER A 136 -22.27 -6.50 -0.31
C SER A 136 -23.12 -5.33 -0.80
N ILE A 137 -22.78 -4.83 -1.98
CA ILE A 137 -23.70 -4.12 -2.86
C ILE A 137 -24.18 -5.10 -3.93
N THR A 138 -25.48 -5.13 -4.19
CA THR A 138 -26.09 -6.04 -5.17
C THR A 138 -26.93 -5.24 -6.14
N ALA A 139 -26.66 -5.36 -7.44
CA ALA A 139 -27.48 -4.73 -8.46
C ALA A 139 -28.80 -5.51 -8.63
N ALA A 140 -29.92 -4.79 -8.79
CA ALA A 140 -31.22 -5.41 -9.06
C ALA A 140 -31.27 -6.03 -10.48
N ASP A 141 -30.74 -5.29 -11.44
CA ASP A 141 -30.63 -5.68 -12.85
C ASP A 141 -29.19 -6.02 -13.21
N LYS A 142 -29.01 -6.73 -14.33
CA LYS A 142 -27.68 -7.07 -14.85
C LYS A 142 -26.86 -5.80 -15.12
N PRO A 143 -25.72 -5.59 -14.42
CA PRO A 143 -24.83 -4.48 -14.74
C PRO A 143 -24.22 -4.61 -16.13
N SER A 144 -23.81 -3.50 -16.73
CA SER A 144 -23.16 -3.54 -18.05
C SER A 144 -21.74 -4.11 -17.95
N THR A 145 -20.98 -3.66 -16.95
CA THR A 145 -19.68 -4.22 -16.59
C THR A 145 -19.51 -4.27 -15.07
N PHE A 146 -18.64 -5.17 -14.61
CA PHE A 146 -18.07 -5.11 -13.26
C PHE A 146 -16.67 -4.52 -13.37
N TRP A 147 -16.24 -3.85 -12.32
CA TRP A 147 -14.90 -3.27 -12.26
C TRP A 147 -14.29 -3.47 -10.88
N SER A 148 -12.98 -3.38 -10.85
CA SER A 148 -12.12 -3.35 -9.68
C SER A 148 -11.08 -2.26 -9.86
N PHE A 149 -10.27 -1.98 -8.84
CA PHE A 149 -9.33 -0.87 -8.90
C PHE A 149 -8.28 -1.05 -10.01
N ASP A 150 -7.91 -2.28 -10.36
CA ASP A 150 -6.93 -2.58 -11.40
C ASP A 150 -7.53 -3.07 -12.73
N ASP A 151 -8.85 -3.27 -12.80
CA ASP A 151 -9.53 -3.78 -14.00
C ASP A 151 -10.93 -3.17 -14.17
N ASN A 152 -11.16 -2.42 -15.25
CA ASN A 152 -12.45 -1.81 -15.55
C ASN A 152 -13.45 -2.76 -16.25
N GLU A 153 -13.05 -3.99 -16.57
CA GLU A 153 -13.86 -5.03 -17.21
C GLU A 153 -13.82 -6.38 -16.45
N ASN A 154 -13.62 -6.33 -15.13
CA ASN A 154 -13.40 -7.48 -14.26
C ASN A 154 -14.45 -8.63 -14.42
N MET A 155 -13.97 -9.84 -14.68
CA MET A 155 -14.80 -11.03 -14.93
C MET A 155 -15.27 -11.77 -13.67
N GLY A 156 -14.87 -11.29 -12.49
CA GLY A 156 -15.29 -11.80 -11.19
C GLY A 156 -14.33 -12.81 -10.56
N GLY A 157 -14.62 -13.19 -9.32
CA GLY A 157 -13.72 -13.99 -8.48
C GLY A 157 -13.21 -13.22 -7.26
N VAL A 158 -12.02 -13.60 -6.79
CA VAL A 158 -11.28 -12.90 -5.73
C VAL A 158 -10.49 -11.76 -6.36
N ALA A 159 -10.71 -10.54 -5.87
CA ALA A 159 -9.94 -9.37 -6.28
C ALA A 159 -8.87 -9.03 -5.23
N HIS A 160 -7.61 -9.29 -5.55
CA HIS A 160 -6.43 -9.01 -4.73
C HIS A 160 -5.50 -8.01 -5.44
N GLU A 161 -5.97 -6.77 -5.58
CA GLU A 161 -5.36 -5.73 -6.43
C GLU A 161 -4.53 -4.70 -5.64
N THR A 162 -3.98 -3.67 -6.27
CA THR A 162 -3.17 -2.66 -5.58
C THR A 162 -3.92 -1.89 -4.49
N TYR A 163 -5.25 -1.73 -4.64
CA TYR A 163 -6.12 -1.01 -3.72
C TYR A 163 -7.46 -1.75 -3.58
N PRO A 164 -8.01 -1.92 -2.36
CA PRO A 164 -9.23 -2.70 -2.16
C PRO A 164 -10.49 -1.87 -2.49
N ALA A 165 -10.81 -1.76 -3.78
CA ALA A 165 -12.05 -1.15 -4.28
C ALA A 165 -12.61 -1.94 -5.46
N ALA A 166 -13.92 -2.08 -5.52
CA ALA A 166 -14.61 -2.74 -6.62
C ALA A 166 -16.07 -2.28 -6.73
N GLY A 167 -16.67 -2.54 -7.88
CA GLY A 167 -18.02 -2.09 -8.19
C GLY A 167 -18.56 -2.60 -9.51
N TYR A 168 -19.56 -1.91 -10.02
CA TYR A 168 -20.16 -2.18 -11.33
C TYR A 168 -20.70 -0.90 -11.98
N MET A 169 -20.89 -0.98 -13.30
CA MET A 169 -21.51 0.07 -14.11
C MET A 169 -22.99 -0.24 -14.35
N LEU A 170 -23.84 0.76 -14.12
CA LEU A 170 -25.24 0.74 -14.52
C LEU A 170 -25.44 1.61 -15.75
N ASN A 171 -26.10 1.05 -16.77
CA ASN A 171 -26.41 1.73 -18.03
C ASN A 171 -25.20 2.44 -18.69
N ASP A 172 -23.99 1.88 -18.53
CA ASP A 172 -22.71 2.42 -19.04
C ASP A 172 -22.33 3.85 -18.60
N THR A 173 -23.09 4.45 -17.70
CA THR A 173 -23.00 5.89 -17.38
C THR A 173 -22.92 6.19 -15.89
N LEU A 174 -23.28 5.22 -15.04
CA LEU A 174 -23.27 5.37 -13.60
C LEU A 174 -22.37 4.30 -12.96
N ALA A 175 -21.24 4.73 -12.38
CA ALA A 175 -20.37 3.87 -11.61
C ALA A 175 -20.90 3.75 -10.18
N VAL A 176 -21.09 2.52 -9.70
CA VAL A 176 -21.41 2.20 -8.30
C VAL A 176 -20.23 1.45 -7.71
N GLY A 177 -19.71 1.89 -6.57
CA GLY A 177 -18.53 1.28 -5.95
C GLY A 177 -18.69 1.03 -4.46
N LEU A 178 -17.97 0.01 -3.99
CA LEU A 178 -17.87 -0.40 -2.59
C LEU A 178 -16.43 -0.23 -2.10
N LEU A 179 -16.26 0.50 -1.01
CA LEU A 179 -14.99 0.84 -0.38
C LEU A 179 -14.98 0.38 1.08
N THR A 180 -13.80 0.17 1.66
CA THR A 180 -13.62 -0.20 3.07
C THR A 180 -12.88 0.89 3.83
N ASP A 181 -13.11 0.99 5.15
CA ASP A 181 -12.19 1.67 6.06
C ASP A 181 -10.83 0.93 6.10
N ALA A 182 -9.81 1.59 6.66
CA ALA A 182 -8.45 1.07 6.79
C ALA A 182 -8.42 -0.30 7.51
N GLY A 183 -7.41 -1.10 7.20
CA GLY A 183 -7.28 -2.46 7.71
C GLY A 183 -7.03 -2.54 9.20
N ASP A 184 -6.35 -1.59 9.82
CA ASP A 184 -6.25 -1.49 11.27
C ASP A 184 -7.59 -1.10 11.94
N LYS A 185 -8.50 -0.43 11.23
CA LYS A 185 -9.83 -0.04 11.74
C LYS A 185 -10.90 -1.12 11.53
N ASN A 186 -10.91 -1.74 10.35
CA ASN A 186 -11.81 -2.86 10.03
C ASN A 186 -11.21 -4.23 10.38
N LEU A 187 -9.99 -4.26 10.91
CA LEU A 187 -9.25 -5.44 11.32
C LEU A 187 -8.94 -6.42 10.17
N TRP A 188 -8.64 -5.94 8.97
CA TRP A 188 -8.24 -6.80 7.84
C TRP A 188 -6.75 -6.67 7.50
N THR A 189 -6.21 -7.68 6.85
CA THR A 189 -4.84 -7.66 6.32
C THR A 189 -4.76 -8.28 4.95
N ARG A 190 -3.74 -7.91 4.17
CA ARG A 190 -3.48 -8.46 2.83
C ARG A 190 -2.15 -9.19 2.75
N ASN A 191 -1.59 -9.53 3.91
CA ASN A 191 -0.40 -10.34 4.03
C ASN A 191 -0.64 -11.76 3.54
N ILE A 192 -0.07 -12.09 2.39
CA ILE A 192 -0.12 -13.43 1.78
C ILE A 192 1.27 -14.08 1.64
N ARG A 193 2.34 -13.39 2.09
CA ARG A 193 3.76 -13.69 1.83
C ARG A 193 4.59 -13.87 3.10
N ARG A 194 5.74 -14.57 2.97
CA ARG A 194 6.84 -14.58 3.95
C ARG A 194 8.12 -14.08 3.29
N ARG A 195 8.98 -13.36 4.03
CA ARG A 195 10.30 -12.93 3.52
C ARG A 195 11.23 -14.16 3.35
N PRO A 196 12.09 -14.21 2.31
CA PRO A 196 13.05 -15.28 2.12
C PRO A 196 14.05 -15.39 3.27
N SER A 197 14.59 -16.59 3.50
CA SER A 197 15.72 -16.78 4.42
C SER A 197 17.05 -16.83 3.64
N LYS A 198 18.14 -16.27 4.20
CA LYS A 198 19.49 -16.26 3.59
C LYS A 198 20.10 -17.66 3.40
N GLN A 199 19.51 -18.71 3.97
CA GLN A 199 20.01 -20.09 3.89
C GLN A 199 19.58 -20.82 2.59
N GLY A 200 18.98 -20.12 1.62
CA GLY A 200 18.64 -20.70 0.32
C GLY A 200 17.52 -21.74 0.35
N GLU A 201 16.93 -22.01 1.51
CA GLU A 201 15.98 -23.12 1.63
C GLU A 201 14.55 -22.75 1.18
N ILE A 202 14.12 -21.49 1.23
CA ILE A 202 12.73 -21.12 0.91
C ILE A 202 12.62 -19.63 0.49
N GLY A 203 12.13 -19.35 -0.72
CA GLY A 203 11.80 -18.01 -1.22
C GLY A 203 10.50 -17.45 -0.61
N PHE A 204 9.85 -16.48 -1.28
CA PHE A 204 8.56 -15.92 -0.84
C PHE A 204 7.41 -16.95 -0.96
N ARG A 205 7.38 -17.93 -0.05
CA ARG A 205 6.27 -18.89 0.03
C ARG A 205 4.99 -18.24 0.54
N ALA A 206 3.86 -18.68 -0.01
CA ALA A 206 2.56 -18.35 0.54
C ALA A 206 2.49 -18.71 2.04
N ILE A 207 1.86 -17.84 2.83
CA ILE A 207 1.49 -18.21 4.20
C ILE A 207 0.41 -19.31 4.09
N ARG A 208 0.56 -20.40 4.85
CA ARG A 208 -0.40 -21.52 4.82
C ARG A 208 -1.73 -21.22 5.53
N GLU A 209 -1.78 -20.15 6.33
CA GLU A 209 -3.01 -19.55 6.83
C GLU A 209 -3.07 -18.14 6.26
N ILE A 210 -4.07 -17.86 5.42
CA ILE A 210 -4.22 -16.54 4.80
C ILE A 210 -5.43 -15.86 5.41
N CYS A 211 -5.20 -14.72 6.07
CA CYS A 211 -6.27 -13.85 6.55
C CYS A 211 -6.86 -13.09 5.37
N ASP A 212 -8.19 -13.00 5.34
CA ASP A 212 -8.97 -12.22 4.38
C ASP A 212 -8.58 -12.48 2.92
N ALA A 213 -8.28 -13.75 2.57
CA ALA A 213 -8.02 -14.15 1.19
C ALA A 213 -9.18 -13.75 0.26
N ASN A 214 -10.41 -13.78 0.80
CA ASN A 214 -11.65 -13.36 0.15
C ASN A 214 -12.10 -11.96 0.57
N LEU A 215 -11.17 -11.05 0.93
CA LEU A 215 -11.48 -9.69 1.36
C LEU A 215 -12.46 -9.04 0.39
N ILE A 216 -12.17 -9.08 -0.92
CA ILE A 216 -13.07 -8.65 -1.98
C ILE A 216 -13.47 -9.84 -2.84
N ARG A 217 -14.77 -9.97 -3.07
CA ARG A 217 -15.31 -10.87 -4.09
C ARG A 217 -16.28 -10.15 -5.01
N ILE A 218 -16.08 -10.38 -6.30
CA ILE A 218 -16.96 -9.91 -7.38
C ILE A 218 -17.68 -11.13 -7.94
N ALA A 219 -18.98 -11.01 -8.22
CA ALA A 219 -19.75 -12.09 -8.81
C ALA A 219 -19.08 -12.60 -10.10
N ASP A 220 -18.80 -13.91 -10.17
CA ASP A 220 -18.28 -14.55 -11.36
C ASP A 220 -19.39 -14.84 -12.39
N GLU A 221 -19.01 -15.27 -13.59
CA GLU A 221 -19.97 -15.57 -14.65
C GLU A 221 -21.06 -16.58 -14.23
N ARG A 222 -20.72 -17.60 -13.43
CA ARG A 222 -21.68 -18.62 -12.98
C ARG A 222 -22.70 -18.03 -12.02
N GLN A 223 -22.28 -17.09 -11.17
CA GLN A 223 -23.15 -16.35 -10.26
C GLN A 223 -24.02 -15.35 -11.04
N ARG A 224 -23.44 -14.62 -11.99
CA ARG A 224 -24.17 -13.68 -12.88
C ARG A 224 -25.26 -14.40 -13.67
N GLN A 225 -25.01 -15.62 -14.16
CA GLN A 225 -26.02 -16.46 -14.85
C GLN A 225 -27.20 -16.85 -13.95
N LYS A 226 -27.04 -16.83 -12.62
CA LYS A 226 -28.10 -17.08 -11.63
C LYS A 226 -28.81 -15.81 -11.17
N GLY A 227 -28.46 -14.65 -11.75
CA GLY A 227 -28.97 -13.35 -11.33
C GLY A 227 -28.35 -12.81 -10.04
N ASP A 228 -27.17 -13.31 -9.65
CA ASP A 228 -26.44 -12.80 -8.49
C ASP A 228 -25.39 -11.77 -8.97
N TYR A 229 -25.71 -10.48 -8.81
CA TYR A 229 -24.88 -9.35 -9.29
C TYR A 229 -24.26 -8.57 -8.14
N PHE A 230 -23.34 -9.20 -7.40
CA PHE A 230 -22.78 -8.61 -6.20
C PHE A 230 -21.31 -8.19 -6.33
N VAL A 231 -20.95 -7.19 -5.53
CA VAL A 231 -19.59 -6.95 -5.05
C VAL A 231 -19.63 -6.99 -3.52
N LYS A 232 -18.71 -7.74 -2.90
CA LYS A 232 -18.77 -8.07 -1.48
C LYS A 232 -17.42 -7.87 -0.79
N PHE A 233 -17.46 -7.28 0.41
CA PHE A 233 -16.39 -7.40 1.39
C PHE A 233 -16.67 -8.53 2.38
N THR A 234 -15.63 -9.30 2.73
CA THR A 234 -15.65 -10.26 3.84
C THR A 234 -14.49 -9.94 4.79
N PHE A 235 -14.82 -9.69 6.05
CA PHE A 235 -13.84 -9.38 7.10
C PHE A 235 -13.80 -10.51 8.12
N GLY A 236 -12.61 -10.85 8.62
CA GLY A 236 -12.47 -11.76 9.74
C GLY A 236 -12.47 -13.23 9.35
N GLU A 237 -12.13 -13.56 8.10
CA GLU A 237 -11.99 -14.95 7.64
C GLU A 237 -10.51 -15.35 7.57
N VAL A 238 -10.16 -16.52 8.11
CA VAL A 238 -8.89 -17.18 7.83
C VAL A 238 -9.15 -18.38 6.94
N SER A 239 -8.39 -18.48 5.85
CA SER A 239 -8.28 -19.67 5.03
C SER A 239 -7.07 -20.48 5.47
N ASP A 240 -7.31 -21.60 6.17
CA ASP A 240 -6.26 -22.54 6.60
C ASP A 240 -6.06 -23.66 5.58
N PHE A 241 -4.89 -23.64 4.95
CA PHE A 241 -4.43 -24.63 3.99
C PHE A 241 -3.51 -25.68 4.61
N ASN A 242 -3.20 -25.61 5.91
CA ASN A 242 -2.52 -26.70 6.61
C ASN A 242 -3.43 -27.91 6.82
N HIS A 243 -4.73 -27.66 6.94
CA HIS A 243 -5.76 -28.67 7.14
C HIS A 243 -6.80 -28.58 6.01
N PRO A 244 -6.41 -28.81 4.75
CA PRO A 244 -7.32 -28.62 3.63
C PRO A 244 -8.51 -29.57 3.76
N VAL A 245 -9.71 -29.05 3.45
CA VAL A 245 -10.94 -29.85 3.44
C VAL A 245 -10.91 -30.87 2.31
N ASN A 246 -10.30 -30.48 1.18
CA ASN A 246 -10.09 -31.33 0.03
C ASN A 246 -8.85 -30.88 -0.74
N THR A 247 -8.30 -31.79 -1.55
CA THR A 247 -7.25 -31.47 -2.52
C THR A 247 -7.65 -31.94 -3.90
N CYS A 248 -7.22 -31.22 -4.93
CA CYS A 248 -7.52 -31.52 -6.32
C CYS A 248 -6.25 -31.48 -7.16
N PHE A 249 -5.91 -32.59 -7.80
CA PHE A 249 -4.79 -32.69 -8.73
C PHE A 249 -5.18 -32.11 -10.10
N TYR A 250 -4.35 -31.21 -10.61
CA TYR A 250 -4.46 -30.67 -11.97
C TYR A 250 -3.53 -31.45 -12.90
N PRO A 251 -4.06 -32.15 -13.91
CA PRO A 251 -3.24 -32.95 -14.80
C PRO A 251 -2.27 -32.08 -15.59
N VAL A 252 -1.04 -32.56 -15.74
CA VAL A 252 -0.01 -31.91 -16.55
C VAL A 252 -0.51 -31.81 -17.99
N PRO A 253 -0.56 -30.59 -18.58
CA PRO A 253 -0.99 -30.39 -19.95
C PRO A 253 -0.12 -31.17 -20.95
N GLU A 254 -0.74 -31.60 -22.05
CA GLU A 254 -0.03 -32.24 -23.16
C GLU A 254 1.14 -31.38 -23.64
N ILE A 255 2.28 -32.03 -23.92
CA ILE A 255 3.55 -31.36 -24.22
C ILE A 255 3.48 -30.44 -25.45
N GLN A 256 2.60 -30.75 -26.41
CA GLN A 256 2.37 -29.93 -27.60
C GLN A 256 1.78 -28.55 -27.28
N LYS A 257 1.20 -28.37 -26.08
CA LYS A 257 0.65 -27.10 -25.60
C LYS A 257 1.69 -26.26 -24.86
N TRP A 258 2.84 -26.83 -24.51
CA TRP A 258 3.91 -26.11 -23.82
C TRP A 258 4.54 -25.12 -24.80
N LYS A 259 4.79 -23.89 -24.34
CA LYS A 259 5.36 -22.83 -25.16
C LYS A 259 6.82 -22.61 -24.76
N SER A 260 7.70 -22.47 -25.75
CA SER A 260 9.09 -22.03 -25.52
C SER A 260 9.12 -20.64 -24.85
N TYR A 261 10.12 -20.43 -24.01
CA TYR A 261 10.48 -19.15 -23.43
C TYR A 261 11.96 -18.88 -23.68
N ALA A 262 12.26 -17.70 -24.25
CA ALA A 262 13.61 -17.27 -24.59
C ALA A 262 14.45 -18.31 -25.37
N GLY A 263 13.84 -18.91 -26.40
CA GLY A 263 14.53 -19.75 -27.38
C GLY A 263 14.80 -21.19 -26.96
N ALA A 264 14.27 -21.66 -25.83
CA ALA A 264 14.45 -23.05 -25.40
C ALA A 264 13.73 -24.05 -26.33
N SER A 265 14.35 -25.21 -26.53
CA SER A 265 13.73 -26.40 -27.12
C SER A 265 13.27 -27.37 -26.03
N LEU A 266 12.28 -28.19 -26.36
CA LEU A 266 11.66 -29.13 -25.42
C LEU A 266 11.62 -30.52 -26.05
N GLU A 267 12.13 -31.49 -25.31
CA GLU A 267 12.11 -32.92 -25.64
C GLU A 267 11.47 -33.70 -24.49
N ARG A 268 10.88 -34.86 -24.78
CA ARG A 268 10.36 -35.77 -23.75
C ARG A 268 10.84 -37.19 -24.00
N ASN A 269 11.37 -37.81 -22.95
CA ASN A 269 11.74 -39.22 -22.92
C ASN A 269 11.12 -39.88 -21.69
N GLY A 270 10.07 -40.68 -21.89
CA GLY A 270 9.29 -41.25 -20.79
C GLY A 270 8.63 -40.17 -19.93
N ASN A 271 8.97 -40.14 -18.64
CA ASN A 271 8.47 -39.15 -17.67
C ASN A 271 9.38 -37.92 -17.50
N VAL A 272 10.54 -37.91 -18.18
CA VAL A 272 11.49 -36.80 -18.11
C VAL A 272 11.21 -35.84 -19.27
N PHE A 273 11.01 -34.56 -18.92
CA PHE A 273 10.97 -33.44 -19.84
C PHE A 273 12.35 -32.78 -19.82
N THR A 274 12.95 -32.62 -21.00
CA THR A 274 14.28 -32.04 -21.14
C THR A 274 14.15 -30.72 -21.90
N VAL A 275 14.49 -29.63 -21.23
CA VAL A 275 14.49 -28.26 -21.74
C VAL A 275 15.94 -27.86 -22.01
N LYS A 276 16.24 -27.52 -23.26
CA LYS A 276 17.61 -27.20 -23.70
C LYS A 276 17.62 -25.86 -24.42
N GLY A 277 18.77 -25.20 -24.44
CA GLY A 277 19.00 -24.07 -25.32
C GLY A 277 20.44 -24.05 -25.78
N ASN A 278 20.63 -23.73 -27.06
CA ASN A 278 21.94 -23.56 -27.66
C ASN A 278 22.14 -22.07 -27.91
N SER A 279 23.25 -21.49 -27.44
CA SER A 279 23.53 -20.05 -27.53
C SER A 279 22.41 -19.18 -26.92
N VAL A 280 22.32 -19.21 -25.59
CA VAL A 280 21.31 -18.50 -24.81
C VAL A 280 21.29 -16.99 -25.11
N GLN A 281 20.08 -16.44 -25.27
CA GLN A 281 19.85 -15.03 -25.59
C GLN A 281 19.44 -14.14 -24.41
N SER A 282 19.12 -14.76 -23.25
CA SER A 282 18.53 -14.13 -22.07
C SER A 282 19.05 -14.82 -20.80
N GLU A 283 19.15 -14.13 -19.68
CA GLU A 283 19.61 -14.72 -18.40
C GLU A 283 18.70 -15.83 -17.86
N ILE A 284 17.48 -15.93 -18.40
CA ILE A 284 16.49 -16.97 -18.10
C ILE A 284 15.97 -17.55 -19.42
N SER A 285 15.95 -18.89 -19.54
CA SER A 285 15.40 -19.62 -20.70
C SER A 285 14.73 -20.92 -20.26
N GLY A 286 13.57 -21.25 -20.83
CA GLY A 286 12.72 -22.31 -20.28
C GLY A 286 11.45 -22.62 -21.07
N VAL A 287 10.45 -23.17 -20.37
CA VAL A 287 9.15 -23.54 -20.94
C VAL A 287 7.99 -23.01 -20.11
N ARG A 288 6.91 -22.63 -20.79
CA ARG A 288 5.64 -22.18 -20.21
C ARG A 288 4.57 -23.26 -20.38
N ILE A 289 3.97 -23.68 -19.28
CA ILE A 289 3.01 -24.79 -19.21
C ILE A 289 1.61 -24.23 -18.93
N PRO A 290 0.63 -24.36 -19.85
CA PRO A 290 -0.69 -23.73 -19.70
C PRO A 290 -1.64 -24.56 -18.82
N TYR A 291 -1.99 -24.06 -17.64
CA TYR A 291 -3.05 -24.59 -16.79
C TYR A 291 -4.30 -23.71 -16.85
N LYS A 292 -5.49 -24.28 -16.65
CA LYS A 292 -6.72 -23.52 -16.37
C LYS A 292 -6.98 -23.53 -14.87
N LEU A 293 -6.31 -22.64 -14.13
CA LEU A 293 -6.43 -22.54 -12.67
C LEU A 293 -7.52 -21.53 -12.31
N SER A 294 -8.23 -21.81 -11.23
CA SER A 294 -9.15 -20.87 -10.59
C SER A 294 -8.42 -20.11 -9.49
N ASP A 295 -9.02 -19.04 -8.96
CA ASP A 295 -8.53 -18.44 -7.72
C ASP A 295 -8.41 -19.50 -6.61
N GLY A 296 -7.32 -19.43 -5.83
CA GLY A 296 -7.08 -20.35 -4.72
C GLY A 296 -5.61 -20.60 -4.40
N PHE A 297 -5.39 -21.58 -3.52
CA PHE A 297 -4.06 -21.98 -3.07
C PHE A 297 -3.60 -23.25 -3.78
N TYR A 298 -2.35 -23.23 -4.24
CA TYR A 298 -1.76 -24.30 -5.01
C TYR A 298 -0.41 -24.72 -4.46
N THR A 299 -0.12 -26.02 -4.53
CA THR A 299 1.21 -26.59 -4.35
C THR A 299 1.72 -27.08 -5.70
N ILE A 300 2.88 -26.59 -6.11
CA ILE A 300 3.61 -27.03 -7.31
C ILE A 300 4.79 -27.87 -6.83
N ARG A 301 4.83 -29.14 -7.23
CA ARG A 301 5.92 -30.07 -6.89
C ARG A 301 6.52 -30.65 -8.15
N PHE A 302 7.83 -30.75 -8.22
CA PHE A 302 8.54 -31.46 -9.29
C PHE A 302 9.95 -31.81 -8.85
N LYS A 303 10.63 -32.68 -9.59
CA LYS A 303 12.07 -32.90 -9.46
C LYS A 303 12.79 -32.31 -10.66
N HIS A 304 13.97 -31.77 -10.44
CA HIS A 304 14.78 -31.19 -11.52
C HIS A 304 16.26 -31.56 -11.42
N ARG A 305 16.95 -31.46 -12.56
CA ARG A 305 18.42 -31.51 -12.68
C ARG A 305 18.89 -30.46 -13.67
N SER A 306 19.87 -29.66 -13.28
CA SER A 306 20.50 -28.67 -14.14
C SER A 306 21.84 -28.23 -13.56
N ALA A 307 22.79 -27.93 -14.46
CA ALA A 307 24.05 -27.29 -14.09
C ALA A 307 23.89 -25.82 -13.69
N ASN A 308 22.75 -25.22 -14.04
CA ASN A 308 22.40 -23.85 -13.71
C ASN A 308 21.30 -23.85 -12.63
N PRO A 309 21.20 -22.77 -11.83
CA PRO A 309 20.02 -22.52 -11.02
C PRO A 309 18.73 -22.53 -11.85
N ILE A 310 17.59 -22.74 -11.21
CA ILE A 310 16.29 -22.72 -11.87
C ILE A 310 15.42 -21.55 -11.39
N THR A 311 14.44 -21.21 -12.21
CA THR A 311 13.41 -20.21 -11.95
C THR A 311 12.03 -20.81 -12.15
N VAL A 312 11.11 -20.50 -11.23
CA VAL A 312 9.69 -20.85 -11.33
C VAL A 312 8.84 -19.59 -11.25
N LYS A 313 7.93 -19.41 -12.22
CA LYS A 313 6.97 -18.29 -12.25
C LYS A 313 5.57 -18.75 -12.61
N LEU A 314 4.56 -18.03 -12.17
CA LEU A 314 3.18 -18.18 -12.63
C LEU A 314 2.69 -16.85 -13.21
N TRP A 315 2.00 -16.94 -14.34
CA TRP A 315 1.40 -15.81 -15.02
C TRP A 315 -0.06 -16.12 -15.33
N LYS A 316 -0.99 -15.19 -15.08
CA LYS A 316 -2.30 -15.22 -15.77
C LYS A 316 -2.11 -14.64 -17.18
N GLY A 317 -2.87 -15.17 -18.13
CA GLY A 317 -2.67 -14.91 -19.55
C GLY A 317 -1.34 -15.47 -20.05
N GLU A 318 -0.93 -15.12 -21.26
CA GLU A 318 0.25 -15.75 -21.89
C GLU A 318 1.62 -15.36 -21.28
N GLY A 319 1.66 -14.43 -20.31
CA GLY A 319 2.92 -13.98 -19.69
C GLY A 319 3.83 -13.21 -20.66
N THR A 320 3.23 -12.36 -21.50
CA THR A 320 3.94 -11.54 -22.52
C THR A 320 3.78 -10.03 -22.34
N GLY A 321 3.07 -9.57 -21.30
CA GLY A 321 2.87 -8.16 -20.96
C GLY A 321 3.63 -7.73 -19.70
N SER A 322 3.70 -6.41 -19.45
CA SER A 322 4.23 -5.81 -18.21
C SER A 322 3.28 -5.92 -17.01
N ILE A 323 2.07 -6.46 -17.23
CA ILE A 323 1.03 -6.65 -16.21
C ILE A 323 1.21 -8.08 -15.67
N ASP A 324 2.28 -8.28 -14.91
CA ASP A 324 2.52 -9.56 -14.27
C ASP A 324 1.59 -9.71 -13.06
N VAL A 325 1.03 -10.91 -12.93
CA VAL A 325 -0.15 -11.19 -12.13
C VAL A 325 0.20 -11.28 -10.67
N ALA A 326 -0.66 -10.68 -9.83
CA ALA A 326 -0.59 -10.60 -8.37
C ALA A 326 -0.77 -11.97 -7.66
N GLY A 327 -0.11 -13.01 -8.16
CA GLY A 327 0.17 -14.25 -7.44
C GLY A 327 1.66 -14.26 -7.10
N LEU A 328 1.99 -13.92 -5.86
CA LEU A 328 3.27 -14.15 -5.17
C LEU A 328 4.55 -14.20 -6.04
N HIS A 329 5.37 -13.15 -5.90
CA HIS A 329 6.65 -12.94 -6.58
C HIS A 329 7.56 -14.18 -6.67
N TYR A 330 8.21 -14.24 -7.82
CA TYR A 330 9.02 -15.30 -8.41
C TYR A 330 10.13 -15.87 -7.52
N GLN A 331 10.36 -17.17 -7.62
CA GLN A 331 11.64 -17.74 -7.18
C GLN A 331 12.56 -17.79 -8.40
N THR A 332 13.55 -16.91 -8.38
CA THR A 332 14.68 -16.93 -9.32
C THR A 332 15.91 -17.48 -8.62
N ASP A 333 16.80 -18.08 -9.41
CA ASP A 333 18.10 -18.59 -8.97
C ASP A 333 18.05 -19.60 -7.83
N MET A 334 17.05 -20.49 -7.86
CA MET A 334 16.97 -21.62 -6.95
C MET A 334 18.13 -22.61 -7.23
N PRO A 335 18.87 -23.06 -6.21
CA PRO A 335 19.95 -24.01 -6.38
C PRO A 335 19.51 -25.32 -7.06
N SER A 336 20.38 -25.88 -7.89
CA SER A 336 20.15 -27.12 -8.63
C SER A 336 21.42 -27.99 -8.63
N SER A 337 21.29 -29.27 -8.99
CA SER A 337 22.41 -30.19 -9.23
C SER A 337 22.35 -30.73 -10.65
N ALA A 338 23.52 -30.80 -11.32
CA ALA A 338 23.64 -31.43 -12.62
C ALA A 338 23.59 -32.97 -12.53
N ALA A 339 23.95 -33.53 -11.38
CA ALA A 339 24.06 -34.98 -11.16
C ALA A 339 22.81 -35.56 -10.49
N ASP A 340 22.33 -34.90 -9.45
CA ASP A 340 21.31 -35.42 -8.54
C ASP A 340 19.96 -34.76 -8.77
N TRP A 341 18.89 -35.56 -8.72
CA TRP A 341 17.54 -35.02 -8.74
C TRP A 341 17.27 -34.19 -7.48
N VAL A 342 17.02 -32.89 -7.68
CA VAL A 342 16.62 -31.96 -6.63
C VAL A 342 15.10 -31.88 -6.61
N GLN A 343 14.50 -32.09 -5.44
CA GLN A 343 13.05 -31.94 -5.28
C GLN A 343 12.69 -30.47 -5.01
N GLN A 344 11.78 -29.93 -5.81
CA GLN A 344 11.18 -28.61 -5.64
C GLN A 344 9.73 -28.77 -5.16
N GLU A 345 9.34 -27.98 -4.15
CA GLU A 345 7.96 -27.85 -3.72
C GLU A 345 7.68 -26.39 -3.35
N GLU A 346 6.75 -25.76 -4.05
CA GLU A 346 6.36 -24.37 -3.83
C GLU A 346 4.87 -24.21 -3.62
N THR A 347 4.51 -23.31 -2.71
CA THR A 347 3.11 -23.00 -2.39
C THR A 347 2.78 -21.58 -2.78
N VAL A 348 1.68 -21.40 -3.50
CA VAL A 348 1.27 -20.12 -4.07
C VAL A 348 -0.20 -19.84 -3.80
N PHE A 349 -0.54 -18.58 -3.64
CA PHE A 349 -1.92 -18.08 -3.70
C PHE A 349 -2.10 -17.33 -5.01
N ILE A 350 -3.13 -17.69 -5.76
CA ILE A 350 -3.49 -17.09 -7.05
C ILE A 350 -4.87 -16.44 -6.88
N ALA A 351 -4.99 -15.20 -7.32
CA ALA A 351 -6.22 -14.44 -7.37
C ALA A 351 -6.36 -13.75 -8.73
N ASN A 352 -7.52 -13.15 -8.99
CA ASN A 352 -7.83 -12.45 -10.22
C ASN A 352 -7.67 -13.31 -11.48
N THR A 353 -7.86 -14.64 -11.45
CA THR A 353 -7.61 -15.47 -12.65
C THR A 353 -8.61 -15.21 -13.77
N GLU A 354 -9.84 -14.79 -13.44
CA GLU A 354 -10.84 -14.32 -14.41
C GLU A 354 -11.11 -15.33 -15.54
N GLN A 355 -10.96 -16.61 -15.22
CA GLN A 355 -11.10 -17.76 -16.13
C GLN A 355 -10.05 -17.86 -17.25
N GLU A 356 -9.03 -17.00 -17.24
CA GLU A 356 -7.91 -17.08 -18.18
C GLU A 356 -6.99 -18.27 -17.89
N LEU A 357 -6.14 -18.60 -18.87
CA LEU A 357 -5.07 -19.58 -18.65
C LEU A 357 -4.02 -19.01 -17.71
N THR A 358 -3.54 -19.85 -16.81
CA THR A 358 -2.37 -19.59 -15.98
C THR A 358 -1.18 -20.37 -16.54
N TYR A 359 -0.09 -19.69 -16.89
CA TYR A 359 1.13 -20.32 -17.37
C TYR A 359 2.14 -20.47 -16.24
N LEU A 360 2.56 -21.72 -16.00
CA LEU A 360 3.70 -22.05 -15.15
C LEU A 360 4.99 -22.01 -15.98
N LEU A 361 5.87 -21.05 -15.72
CA LEU A 361 7.23 -21.04 -16.23
C LEU A 361 8.10 -21.93 -15.35
N ILE A 362 8.83 -22.85 -15.97
CA ILE A 362 9.99 -23.51 -15.37
C ILE A 362 11.18 -23.28 -16.31
N ALA A 363 12.23 -22.65 -15.81
CA ALA A 363 13.36 -22.18 -16.61
C ALA A 363 14.70 -22.39 -15.90
N ALA A 364 15.77 -22.52 -16.67
CA ALA A 364 17.12 -22.32 -16.13
C ALA A 364 17.40 -20.81 -16.03
N SER A 365 18.14 -20.39 -15.00
CA SER A 365 18.48 -18.99 -14.74
C SER A 365 19.97 -18.80 -14.47
N SER A 366 20.39 -17.56 -14.26
CA SER A 366 21.80 -17.17 -14.21
C SER A 366 22.58 -17.65 -15.46
N LEU A 367 21.92 -17.65 -16.62
CA LEU A 367 22.51 -18.10 -17.87
C LEU A 367 23.41 -17.03 -18.46
N GLN A 368 24.59 -17.43 -18.93
CA GLN A 368 25.47 -16.53 -19.66
C GLN A 368 25.07 -16.47 -21.14
N LYS A 369 25.06 -15.26 -21.71
CA LYS A 369 24.76 -15.08 -23.13
C LYS A 369 25.73 -15.90 -24.00
N GLY A 370 25.20 -16.67 -24.93
CA GLY A 370 25.98 -17.55 -25.81
C GLY A 370 26.38 -18.90 -25.20
N SER A 371 26.04 -19.18 -23.95
CA SER A 371 26.22 -20.51 -23.34
C SER A 371 25.12 -21.48 -23.76
N ASP A 372 25.37 -22.78 -23.54
CA ASP A 372 24.36 -23.83 -23.66
C ASP A 372 23.84 -24.19 -22.27
N PHE A 373 22.60 -24.66 -22.18
CA PHE A 373 22.04 -25.17 -20.93
C PHE A 373 21.19 -26.41 -21.14
N ASN A 374 21.06 -27.18 -20.06
CA ASN A 374 20.19 -28.35 -19.98
C ASN A 374 19.47 -28.34 -18.63
N LEU A 375 18.14 -28.45 -18.69
CA LEU A 375 17.25 -28.56 -17.54
C LEU A 375 16.34 -29.78 -17.74
N GLU A 376 16.42 -30.74 -16.84
CA GLU A 376 15.52 -31.89 -16.81
C GLU A 376 14.48 -31.72 -15.72
N ILE A 377 13.24 -32.10 -16.00
CA ILE A 377 12.08 -32.01 -15.11
C ILE A 377 11.37 -33.36 -15.11
N THR A 378 11.01 -33.88 -13.94
CA THR A 378 10.15 -35.08 -13.78
C THR A 378 9.19 -34.89 -12.62
N ASP A 379 8.17 -35.74 -12.54
CA ASP A 379 7.22 -35.82 -11.42
C ASP A 379 6.51 -34.47 -11.15
N LEU A 380 6.14 -33.75 -12.23
CA LEU A 380 5.43 -32.47 -12.11
C LEU A 380 3.99 -32.68 -11.62
N GLU A 381 3.66 -32.06 -10.49
CA GLU A 381 2.36 -32.06 -9.85
C GLU A 381 1.92 -30.62 -9.60
N VAL A 382 0.65 -30.33 -9.89
CA VAL A 382 -0.02 -29.09 -9.49
C VAL A 382 -1.26 -29.47 -8.70
N ILE A 383 -1.30 -29.10 -7.42
CA ILE A 383 -2.32 -29.55 -6.47
C ILE A 383 -3.01 -28.32 -5.90
N ARG A 384 -4.31 -28.17 -6.13
CA ARG A 384 -5.14 -27.18 -5.44
C ARG A 384 -5.51 -27.69 -4.06
N SER A 385 -5.46 -26.82 -3.06
CA SER A 385 -5.96 -27.08 -1.71
C SER A 385 -7.18 -26.22 -1.44
N ASP A 386 -8.30 -26.85 -1.08
CA ASP A 386 -9.49 -26.13 -0.61
C ASP A 386 -9.34 -25.85 0.89
N ALA A 387 -9.31 -24.57 1.26
CA ALA A 387 -9.09 -24.14 2.64
C ALA A 387 -10.15 -24.67 3.60
N HIS A 388 -9.73 -24.97 4.82
CA HIS A 388 -10.63 -24.96 5.97
C HIS A 388 -10.79 -23.50 6.44
N ASN A 389 -11.97 -22.93 6.23
CA ASN A 389 -12.24 -21.54 6.60
C ASN A 389 -12.83 -21.42 8.00
N TYR A 390 -12.35 -20.45 8.78
CA TYR A 390 -12.89 -20.10 10.10
C TYR A 390 -12.78 -18.61 10.40
N ALA A 391 -13.55 -18.17 11.38
CA ALA A 391 -13.58 -16.78 11.83
C ALA A 391 -12.34 -16.43 12.68
N TYR A 392 -11.88 -15.18 12.66
CA TYR A 392 -10.79 -14.75 13.55
C TYR A 392 -11.00 -13.41 14.25
N HIS A 393 -12.00 -12.61 13.88
CA HIS A 393 -12.26 -11.37 14.61
C HIS A 393 -12.85 -11.71 15.98
N CYS A 394 -12.37 -11.02 17.01
CA CYS A 394 -12.82 -11.26 18.38
C CYS A 394 -14.07 -10.44 18.70
N LEU A 395 -15.15 -11.08 19.16
CA LEU A 395 -16.32 -10.45 19.75
C LEU A 395 -16.39 -10.79 21.25
N LYS A 396 -15.71 -9.97 22.06
CA LYS A 396 -15.60 -10.17 23.51
C LYS A 396 -16.89 -9.80 24.24
N GLN A 397 -17.12 -10.42 25.40
CA GLN A 397 -18.30 -10.16 26.22
C GLN A 397 -18.48 -8.67 26.53
N ASN A 398 -19.67 -8.13 26.26
CA ASN A 398 -20.03 -6.73 26.47
C ASN A 398 -19.11 -5.71 25.76
N LYS A 399 -18.38 -6.14 24.72
CA LYS A 399 -17.63 -5.25 23.83
C LYS A 399 -18.38 -5.12 22.52
N LYS A 400 -18.43 -3.88 22.04
CA LYS A 400 -18.99 -3.55 20.73
C LYS A 400 -17.87 -3.56 19.71
N GLU A 401 -18.08 -4.32 18.65
CA GLU A 401 -17.21 -4.33 17.48
C GLU A 401 -17.89 -3.58 16.34
N VAL A 402 -17.11 -2.81 15.56
CA VAL A 402 -17.63 -1.97 14.49
C VAL A 402 -16.87 -2.24 13.19
N LYS A 403 -17.60 -2.45 12.10
CA LYS A 403 -17.06 -2.40 10.73
C LYS A 403 -17.68 -1.25 9.96
N ARG A 404 -16.91 -0.63 9.07
CA ARG A 404 -17.36 0.50 8.26
C ARG A 404 -16.99 0.31 6.80
N VAL A 405 -17.97 0.45 5.92
CA VAL A 405 -17.77 0.47 4.46
C VAL A 405 -18.42 1.72 3.88
N PHE A 406 -18.04 2.08 2.66
CA PHE A 406 -18.62 3.20 1.95
C PHE A 406 -19.13 2.77 0.58
N ILE A 407 -20.27 3.31 0.20
CA ILE A 407 -20.94 3.02 -1.06
C ILE A 407 -21.08 4.33 -1.80
N PHE A 408 -20.51 4.40 -3.00
CA PHE A 408 -20.63 5.58 -3.84
C PHE A 408 -21.39 5.31 -5.12
N ALA A 409 -21.99 6.35 -5.67
CA ALA A 409 -22.51 6.38 -7.03
C ALA A 409 -22.15 7.69 -7.70
N THR A 410 -21.56 7.64 -8.91
CA THR A 410 -21.20 8.84 -9.66
C THR A 410 -21.36 8.64 -11.15
N PRO A 411 -21.83 9.66 -11.89
CA PRO A 411 -21.66 9.68 -13.33
C PRO A 411 -20.16 9.60 -13.65
N ALA A 412 -19.76 8.62 -14.45
CA ALA A 412 -18.38 8.42 -14.84
C ALA A 412 -18.31 7.82 -16.24
N GLN A 413 -17.24 8.15 -16.97
CA GLN A 413 -16.85 7.32 -18.11
C GLN A 413 -16.23 6.03 -17.55
N PRO A 414 -16.40 4.87 -18.21
CA PRO A 414 -15.86 3.59 -17.74
C PRO A 414 -14.34 3.49 -17.94
N THR A 415 -13.59 4.58 -17.76
CA THR A 415 -12.13 4.56 -17.82
C THR A 415 -11.56 4.10 -16.48
N LEU A 416 -10.43 3.40 -16.53
CA LEU A 416 -9.76 2.94 -15.33
C LEU A 416 -9.28 4.12 -14.46
N HIS A 417 -8.83 5.21 -15.08
CA HIS A 417 -8.49 6.46 -14.41
C HIS A 417 -9.64 7.00 -13.56
N ASP A 418 -10.81 7.20 -14.16
CA ASP A 418 -11.95 7.82 -13.46
C ASP A 418 -12.42 6.96 -12.29
N LEU A 419 -12.45 5.62 -12.45
CA LEU A 419 -12.83 4.68 -11.40
C LEU A 419 -11.83 4.69 -10.23
N ARG A 420 -10.53 4.72 -10.52
CA ARG A 420 -9.46 4.81 -9.52
C ARG A 420 -9.49 6.13 -8.75
N LEU A 421 -9.59 7.25 -9.47
CA LEU A 421 -9.61 8.59 -8.89
C LEU A 421 -10.83 8.77 -7.98
N THR A 422 -12.00 8.37 -8.47
CA THR A 422 -13.27 8.41 -7.75
C THR A 422 -13.21 7.58 -6.46
N SER A 423 -12.66 6.36 -6.52
CA SER A 423 -12.55 5.47 -5.36
C SER A 423 -11.71 6.09 -4.24
N GLN A 424 -10.60 6.75 -4.59
CA GLN A 424 -9.72 7.43 -3.64
C GLN A 424 -10.37 8.68 -3.04
N VAL A 425 -10.97 9.54 -3.88
CA VAL A 425 -11.63 10.78 -3.46
C VAL A 425 -12.79 10.48 -2.51
N TYR A 426 -13.66 9.53 -2.86
CA TYR A 426 -14.80 9.19 -2.02
C TYR A 426 -14.43 8.41 -0.77
N LEU A 427 -13.33 7.64 -0.76
CA LEU A 427 -12.82 7.10 0.49
C LEU A 427 -12.41 8.24 1.44
N ALA A 428 -11.60 9.19 0.95
CA ALA A 428 -11.15 10.32 1.75
C ALA A 428 -12.33 11.15 2.29
N ASP A 429 -13.33 11.43 1.45
CA ASP A 429 -14.55 12.13 1.88
C ASP A 429 -15.36 11.32 2.92
N GLY A 430 -15.46 10.01 2.75
CA GLY A 430 -16.13 9.09 3.67
C GLY A 430 -15.46 9.04 5.05
N LEU A 431 -14.14 9.13 5.08
CA LEU A 431 -13.33 9.24 6.29
C LEU A 431 -13.34 10.65 6.90
N GLY A 432 -13.98 11.62 6.24
CA GLY A 432 -14.10 12.99 6.71
C GLY A 432 -12.92 13.89 6.37
N PHE A 433 -11.95 13.40 5.60
CA PHE A 433 -10.79 14.18 5.16
C PHE A 433 -11.20 15.30 4.20
N LYS A 434 -10.60 16.47 4.39
CA LYS A 434 -10.80 17.64 3.53
C LYS A 434 -9.48 17.96 2.82
N GLY A 435 -9.59 18.41 1.57
CA GLY A 435 -8.41 18.71 0.77
C GLY A 435 -8.72 18.77 -0.71
N THR A 436 -7.69 19.08 -1.50
CA THR A 436 -7.76 18.96 -2.96
C THR A 436 -7.83 17.49 -3.37
N THR A 437 -8.08 17.24 -4.66
CA THR A 437 -8.11 15.89 -5.22
C THR A 437 -6.78 15.15 -5.00
N GLU A 438 -5.66 15.84 -5.22
CA GLU A 438 -4.30 15.30 -5.04
C GLU A 438 -4.07 14.91 -3.58
N GLU A 439 -4.42 15.80 -2.64
CA GLU A 439 -4.29 15.54 -1.20
C GLU A 439 -5.14 14.33 -0.77
N LYS A 440 -6.36 14.20 -1.31
CA LYS A 440 -7.24 13.06 -1.05
C LYS A 440 -6.66 11.74 -1.56
N CYS A 441 -6.03 11.74 -2.74
CA CYS A 441 -5.36 10.54 -3.26
C CYS A 441 -4.22 10.10 -2.33
N LEU A 442 -3.35 11.02 -1.90
CA LEU A 442 -2.27 10.70 -0.97
C LEU A 442 -2.79 10.10 0.34
N TYR A 443 -3.84 10.72 0.91
CA TYR A 443 -4.48 10.23 2.13
C TYR A 443 -5.12 8.85 1.93
N ALA A 444 -5.86 8.64 0.84
CA ALA A 444 -6.53 7.37 0.54
C ALA A 444 -5.54 6.23 0.30
N CYS A 445 -4.45 6.46 -0.44
CA CYS A 445 -3.37 5.48 -0.61
C CYS A 445 -2.81 5.02 0.74
N TYR A 446 -2.49 5.97 1.63
CA TYR A 446 -2.01 5.66 2.98
C TYR A 446 -3.03 4.80 3.76
N GLN A 447 -4.31 5.18 3.77
CA GLN A 447 -5.34 4.45 4.52
C GLN A 447 -5.47 2.99 4.07
N MET A 448 -5.34 2.71 2.76
CA MET A 448 -5.42 1.34 2.24
C MET A 448 -4.14 0.53 2.43
N LEU A 449 -3.09 1.14 2.98
CA LEU A 449 -1.81 0.51 3.31
C LEU A 449 -1.58 0.40 4.83
N MET A 450 -2.60 0.75 5.63
CA MET A 450 -2.67 0.51 7.07
C MET A 450 -3.49 -0.74 7.36
N TRP A 451 -2.85 -1.82 7.81
CA TRP A 451 -3.47 -3.13 8.03
C TRP A 451 -3.32 -3.59 9.47
N ILE A 452 -3.92 -4.74 9.83
CA ILE A 452 -3.44 -5.48 11.00
C ILE A 452 -2.25 -6.37 10.64
N THR A 453 -1.47 -6.76 11.65
CA THR A 453 -0.28 -7.60 11.46
C THR A 453 -0.63 -9.05 11.10
N SER A 454 -1.54 -9.69 11.85
CA SER A 454 -1.98 -11.08 11.63
C SER A 454 -3.26 -11.40 12.42
N ARG A 455 -3.85 -12.60 12.23
CA ARG A 455 -5.06 -13.03 12.98
C ARG A 455 -4.93 -12.99 14.51
N ASN A 456 -3.72 -13.13 15.04
CA ASN A 456 -3.45 -13.12 16.48
C ASN A 456 -2.77 -11.83 16.94
N ASN A 457 -2.49 -10.90 16.01
CA ASN A 457 -1.88 -9.62 16.30
C ASN A 457 -2.60 -8.50 15.54
N PHE A 458 -3.51 -7.82 16.23
CA PHE A 458 -4.31 -6.73 15.69
C PHE A 458 -3.60 -5.37 15.70
N THR A 459 -2.32 -5.31 16.08
CA THR A 459 -1.56 -4.04 16.01
C THR A 459 -1.47 -3.54 14.56
N PRO A 460 -1.56 -2.23 14.34
CA PRO A 460 -1.40 -1.60 13.04
C PRO A 460 -0.05 -1.97 12.39
N LEU A 461 -0.11 -2.17 11.07
CA LEU A 461 1.00 -2.45 10.19
C LEU A 461 0.90 -1.52 9.00
N ASN A 462 1.86 -0.60 8.85
CA ASN A 462 1.97 0.22 7.65
C ASN A 462 2.89 -0.47 6.65
N VAL A 463 2.42 -0.72 5.43
CA VAL A 463 3.27 -1.19 4.34
C VAL A 463 3.53 -0.06 3.33
N PRO A 464 4.73 0.04 2.71
CA PRO A 464 5.02 1.08 1.72
C PRO A 464 4.09 1.02 0.49
N SER A 465 3.88 -0.19 -0.01
CA SER A 465 2.94 -0.57 -1.07
C SER A 465 2.66 -2.06 -0.92
N ILE A 466 1.60 -2.58 -1.55
CA ILE A 466 1.30 -4.01 -1.54
C ILE A 466 2.46 -4.87 -2.06
N ASN A 467 3.31 -4.32 -2.93
CA ASN A 467 4.46 -5.04 -3.47
C ASN A 467 5.58 -5.25 -2.44
N TYR A 468 5.64 -4.39 -1.42
CA TYR A 468 6.54 -4.52 -0.28
C TYR A 468 5.97 -5.42 0.81
N ALA A 469 4.68 -5.79 0.73
CA ALA A 469 4.08 -6.69 1.70
C ALA A 469 4.84 -8.04 1.72
N PRO A 470 5.14 -8.56 2.93
CA PRO A 470 4.52 -8.19 4.20
C PRO A 470 5.32 -7.16 5.01
N ASP A 471 6.39 -6.58 4.49
CA ASP A 471 7.37 -5.82 5.28
C ASP A 471 6.88 -4.40 5.62
N MET A 472 6.90 -4.07 6.91
CA MET A 472 6.89 -2.69 7.37
C MET A 472 8.33 -2.20 7.45
N TYR A 473 8.70 -1.33 6.52
CA TYR A 473 9.95 -0.59 6.60
C TYR A 473 9.77 0.56 7.58
N ASN A 474 10.65 0.63 8.57
CA ASN A 474 10.49 1.59 9.65
C ASN A 474 10.50 3.02 9.09
N ARG A 475 11.50 3.42 8.31
CA ARG A 475 11.51 4.74 7.63
C ARG A 475 10.16 5.09 6.96
N ASP A 476 9.67 4.21 6.10
CA ASP A 476 8.44 4.43 5.34
C ASP A 476 7.23 4.61 6.27
N SER A 477 7.14 3.79 7.32
CA SER A 477 6.08 3.92 8.33
C SER A 477 6.16 5.21 9.14
N PHE A 478 7.36 5.72 9.42
CA PHE A 478 7.55 7.02 10.07
C PHE A 478 7.00 8.14 9.19
N TRP A 479 7.47 8.26 7.94
CA TRP A 479 7.00 9.32 7.05
C TRP A 479 5.50 9.22 6.77
N SER A 480 4.96 8.00 6.64
CA SER A 480 3.52 7.76 6.53
C SER A 480 2.72 8.28 7.74
N LEU A 481 3.07 7.87 8.95
CA LEU A 481 2.34 8.24 10.16
C LEU A 481 2.48 9.73 10.50
N MET A 482 3.64 10.33 10.24
CA MET A 482 3.88 11.74 10.51
C MET A 482 3.10 12.66 9.54
N GLY A 483 2.63 12.12 8.42
CA GLY A 483 1.82 12.82 7.42
C GLY A 483 0.37 13.07 7.83
N VAL A 484 -0.15 12.31 8.80
CA VAL A 484 -1.55 12.37 9.26
C VAL A 484 -1.62 12.54 10.79
N TYR A 485 -2.83 12.58 11.33
CA TYR A 485 -3.04 12.58 12.79
C TYR A 485 -3.77 11.32 13.23
N ASP A 486 -3.05 10.26 13.57
CA ASP A 486 -3.67 9.07 14.18
C ASP A 486 -2.91 8.62 15.43
N LYS A 487 -3.34 9.11 16.60
CA LYS A 487 -2.68 8.81 17.88
C LYS A 487 -2.52 7.32 18.11
N ASP A 488 -3.60 6.56 17.95
CA ASP A 488 -3.63 5.13 18.30
C ASP A 488 -2.62 4.36 17.43
N ALA A 489 -2.66 4.56 16.11
CA ALA A 489 -1.72 3.90 15.19
C ALA A 489 -0.26 4.39 15.40
N SER A 490 -0.09 5.67 15.67
CA SER A 490 1.21 6.30 15.92
C SER A 490 1.89 5.77 17.18
N GLU A 491 1.14 5.60 18.27
CA GLU A 491 1.66 5.03 19.53
C GLU A 491 1.94 3.53 19.41
N GLU A 492 1.04 2.76 18.79
CA GLU A 492 1.22 1.31 18.65
C GLU A 492 2.40 0.94 17.72
N ILE A 493 2.59 1.66 16.61
CA ILE A 493 3.73 1.43 15.73
C ILE A 493 5.04 1.90 16.39
N PHE A 494 5.04 3.01 17.13
CA PHE A 494 6.20 3.43 17.91
C PHE A 494 6.62 2.37 18.94
N ASP A 495 5.66 1.74 19.63
CA ASP A 495 5.94 0.65 20.55
C ASP A 495 6.48 -0.60 19.83
N ALA A 496 5.95 -0.92 18.64
CA ALA A 496 6.48 -1.99 17.80
C ALA A 496 7.94 -1.74 17.42
N TRP A 497 8.32 -0.51 17.07
CA TRP A 497 9.72 -0.14 16.83
C TRP A 497 10.56 -0.27 18.10
N ALA A 498 10.08 0.27 19.22
CA ALA A 498 10.80 0.22 20.49
C ALA A 498 11.09 -1.23 20.95
N ALA A 499 10.23 -2.17 20.59
CA ALA A 499 10.41 -3.60 20.84
C ALA A 499 11.54 -4.23 20.01
N THR A 500 11.91 -3.64 18.87
CA THR A 500 13.04 -4.11 18.04
C THR A 500 14.41 -3.60 18.49
N GLN A 501 14.46 -2.72 19.51
CA GLN A 501 15.72 -2.15 19.98
C GLN A 501 16.70 -3.23 20.45
N ASP A 502 17.89 -3.27 19.84
CA ASP A 502 18.93 -4.22 20.18
C ASP A 502 19.75 -3.80 21.42
N VAL A 503 20.72 -4.63 21.81
CA VAL A 503 21.59 -4.38 22.98
C VAL A 503 22.49 -3.15 22.83
N ARG A 504 22.79 -2.73 21.60
CA ARG A 504 23.58 -1.53 21.30
C ARG A 504 22.72 -0.27 21.38
N GLY A 505 21.39 -0.41 21.27
CA GLY A 505 20.41 0.67 21.27
C GLY A 505 19.85 0.99 19.88
N ALA A 506 20.33 0.30 18.83
CA ALA A 506 19.85 0.48 17.47
C ALA A 506 18.42 -0.06 17.32
N ILE A 507 17.61 0.62 16.51
CA ILE A 507 16.26 0.19 16.16
C ILE A 507 16.31 -0.66 14.90
N GLY A 508 15.44 -1.67 14.82
CA GLY A 508 15.30 -2.48 13.61
C GLY A 508 14.99 -1.62 12.39
N THR A 509 15.43 -2.07 11.22
CA THR A 509 15.15 -1.40 9.95
C THR A 509 13.79 -1.82 9.38
N ILE A 510 13.39 -3.07 9.61
CA ILE A 510 12.18 -3.68 9.05
C ILE A 510 11.51 -4.54 10.11
N ILE A 511 10.18 -4.53 10.16
CA ILE A 511 9.37 -5.49 10.91
C ILE A 511 8.57 -6.32 9.91
N THR A 512 8.86 -7.63 9.88
CA THR A 512 8.18 -8.58 9.00
C THR A 512 7.16 -9.40 9.82
N PRO A 513 5.85 -9.34 9.51
CA PRO A 513 4.83 -10.21 10.09
C PRO A 513 5.26 -11.69 10.09
N CYS A 514 4.99 -12.38 11.20
CA CYS A 514 5.39 -13.77 11.44
C CYS A 514 6.91 -14.06 11.49
N MET A 515 7.78 -13.07 11.26
CA MET A 515 9.25 -13.26 11.25
C MET A 515 10.01 -12.30 12.18
N GLY A 516 9.36 -11.23 12.63
CA GLY A 516 9.96 -10.19 13.48
C GLY A 516 10.92 -9.28 12.71
N SER A 517 11.69 -8.49 13.46
CA SER A 517 12.81 -7.73 12.90
C SER A 517 14.07 -8.59 12.86
N ARG A 518 14.66 -8.72 11.67
CA ARG A 518 15.90 -9.47 11.43
C ARG A 518 17.06 -8.59 10.98
N GLU A 519 16.79 -7.32 10.73
CA GLU A 519 17.71 -6.38 10.11
C GLU A 519 17.82 -5.16 11.01
N VAL A 520 19.04 -4.89 11.47
CA VAL A 520 19.37 -3.74 12.31
C VAL A 520 20.61 -3.10 11.70
N LYS A 521 20.37 -2.07 10.88
CA LYS A 521 21.43 -1.28 10.24
C LYS A 521 21.67 0.01 11.03
N GLY A 522 22.88 0.56 10.91
CA GLY A 522 23.20 1.92 11.36
C GLY A 522 22.62 2.98 10.42
N ASN A 523 21.35 2.84 10.00
CA ASN A 523 20.67 3.79 9.14
C ASN A 523 19.77 4.77 9.92
N ASP A 524 19.01 5.56 9.19
CA ASP A 524 18.08 6.60 9.65
C ASP A 524 17.04 6.16 10.69
N ALA A 525 16.63 4.88 10.70
CA ALA A 525 15.58 4.39 11.61
C ALA A 525 15.83 4.71 13.10
N THR A 526 17.09 4.70 13.55
CA THR A 526 17.38 5.01 14.97
C THR A 526 17.30 6.51 15.27
N LEU A 527 17.63 7.37 14.30
CA LEU A 527 17.47 8.83 14.41
C LEU A 527 15.98 9.16 14.43
N GLU A 528 15.24 8.62 13.45
CA GLU A 528 13.80 8.82 13.31
C GLU A 528 13.04 8.33 14.53
N PHE A 529 13.49 7.27 15.22
CA PHE A 529 12.87 6.84 16.49
C PHE A 529 12.93 7.92 17.59
N LEU A 530 14.02 8.68 17.68
CA LEU A 530 14.11 9.84 18.58
C LEU A 530 13.14 10.94 18.15
N TRP A 531 13.04 11.19 16.84
CA TRP A 531 12.15 12.20 16.27
C TRP A 531 10.69 11.84 16.52
N PHE A 532 10.35 10.58 16.31
CA PHE A 532 9.04 9.99 16.53
C PHE A 532 8.61 10.18 17.98
N ALA A 533 9.49 9.89 18.95
CA ALA A 533 9.22 10.13 20.36
C ALA A 533 8.90 11.60 20.66
N LEU A 534 9.66 12.54 20.08
CA LEU A 534 9.42 13.97 20.25
C LEU A 534 8.08 14.41 19.64
N VAL A 535 7.76 13.93 18.43
CA VAL A 535 6.52 14.30 17.74
C VAL A 535 5.30 13.73 18.47
N ASN A 536 5.32 12.45 18.86
CA ASN A 536 4.23 11.85 19.65
C ASN A 536 4.03 12.59 20.97
N HIS A 537 5.12 12.92 21.67
CA HIS A 537 5.05 13.69 22.91
C HIS A 537 4.38 15.06 22.70
N ARG A 538 4.80 15.79 21.65
CA ARG A 538 4.29 17.14 21.35
C ARG A 538 2.84 17.14 20.87
N LEU A 539 2.43 16.17 20.04
CA LEU A 539 1.10 16.11 19.45
C LEU A 539 0.06 15.48 20.38
N TYR A 540 0.44 14.45 21.14
CA TYR A 540 -0.50 13.56 21.82
C TYR A 540 -0.27 13.43 23.33
N GLY A 541 0.75 14.11 23.86
CA GLY A 541 1.15 14.00 25.26
C GLY A 541 1.72 12.63 25.62
N THR A 542 2.15 11.83 24.63
CA THR A 542 2.67 10.48 24.85
C THR A 542 3.87 10.53 25.81
N PRO A 543 3.89 9.71 26.88
CA PRO A 543 5.04 9.63 27.78
C PRO A 543 6.30 9.16 27.05
N ILE A 544 7.41 9.85 27.26
CA ILE A 544 8.68 9.50 26.61
C ILE A 544 9.31 8.30 27.34
N PRO A 545 9.56 7.15 26.68
CA PRO A 545 10.20 5.99 27.30
C PRO A 545 11.71 6.23 27.43
N MET A 546 12.10 7.03 28.43
CA MET A 546 13.44 7.62 28.51
C MET A 546 14.58 6.60 28.51
N ASP A 547 14.38 5.38 29.05
CA ASP A 547 15.39 4.33 29.01
C ASP A 547 15.68 3.82 27.59
N LYS A 548 14.64 3.69 26.75
CA LYS A 548 14.77 3.33 25.32
C LYS A 548 15.40 4.48 24.54
N ILE A 549 14.98 5.71 24.81
CA ILE A 549 15.47 6.92 24.16
C ILE A 549 16.95 7.16 24.47
N LYS A 550 17.39 7.00 25.72
CA LYS A 550 18.80 7.09 26.10
C LYS A 550 19.67 6.06 25.37
N LYS A 551 19.18 4.82 25.23
CA LYS A 551 19.91 3.77 24.48
C LYS A 551 20.04 4.11 23.00
N ALA A 552 18.95 4.54 22.35
CA ALA A 552 18.98 4.95 20.94
C ALA A 552 19.90 6.16 20.72
N PHE A 553 19.84 7.15 21.61
CA PHE A 553 20.75 8.29 21.57
C PHE A 553 22.23 7.88 21.71
N ASN A 554 22.55 7.04 22.70
CA ASN A 554 23.91 6.55 22.88
C ASN A 554 24.40 5.77 21.66
N PHE A 555 23.52 4.99 21.01
CA PHE A 555 23.84 4.36 19.73
C PHE A 555 24.18 5.41 18.67
N CYS A 556 23.33 6.42 18.45
CA CYS A 556 23.58 7.46 17.45
C CYS A 556 24.92 8.18 17.67
N ILE A 557 25.26 8.54 18.91
CA ILE A 557 26.53 9.20 19.20
C ILE A 557 27.71 8.26 18.91
N ASN A 558 27.69 7.05 19.44
CA ASN A 558 28.79 6.09 19.27
C ASN A 558 28.96 5.64 17.81
N GLU A 559 27.86 5.55 17.06
CA GLU A 559 27.86 5.07 15.69
C GLU A 559 28.27 6.17 14.71
N TYR A 560 27.80 7.41 14.90
CA TYR A 560 27.94 8.47 13.90
C TYR A 560 28.97 9.55 14.24
N ASP A 561 29.26 9.79 15.52
CA ASP A 561 30.23 10.80 15.96
C ASP A 561 30.93 10.34 17.26
N PRO A 562 31.77 9.29 17.17
CA PRO A 562 32.44 8.72 18.35
C PRO A 562 33.43 9.69 19.00
N ASP A 563 33.93 10.68 18.26
CA ASP A 563 34.89 11.67 18.74
C ASP A 563 34.20 12.90 19.40
N GLY A 564 32.89 13.06 19.18
CA GLY A 564 32.09 14.16 19.72
C GLY A 564 32.46 15.53 19.13
N ASP A 565 32.97 15.54 17.90
CA ASP A 565 33.47 16.75 17.24
C ASP A 565 32.43 17.43 16.33
N GLY A 566 31.24 16.81 16.19
CA GLY A 566 30.11 17.28 15.43
C GLY A 566 30.13 16.86 13.97
N ILE A 567 31.07 16.02 13.54
CA ILE A 567 31.18 15.50 12.18
C ILE A 567 30.55 14.10 12.14
N CYS A 568 29.48 13.96 11.34
CA CYS A 568 28.82 12.69 11.15
C CYS A 568 29.60 11.81 10.16
N ALA A 569 29.95 10.60 10.58
CA ALA A 569 30.46 9.53 9.72
C ALA A 569 29.55 8.29 9.82
N ALA A 570 29.01 7.82 8.70
CA ALA A 570 28.10 6.67 8.70
C ALA A 570 28.39 5.69 7.55
N GLU A 571 28.08 4.41 7.79
CA GLU A 571 28.16 3.36 6.78
C GLU A 571 27.03 3.48 5.76
N PHE A 572 25.84 3.85 6.21
CA PHE A 572 24.66 4.03 5.36
C PHE A 572 24.30 5.50 5.24
N VAL A 573 23.55 5.83 4.18
CA VAL A 573 22.91 7.14 4.09
C VAL A 573 21.82 7.24 5.18
N LEU A 574 21.81 8.34 5.91
CA LEU A 574 20.84 8.64 6.98
C LEU A 574 19.62 9.39 6.42
N GLY A 575 19.21 9.03 5.21
CA GLY A 575 18.09 9.61 4.47
C GLY A 575 17.64 8.65 3.38
N GLN A 576 16.90 9.14 2.37
CA GLN A 576 16.20 8.25 1.43
C GLN A 576 17.13 7.35 0.58
N ASN A 577 18.28 7.87 0.13
CA ASN A 577 19.16 7.19 -0.83
C ASN A 577 19.82 5.92 -0.27
N ASP A 578 19.14 4.79 -0.42
CA ASP A 578 19.55 3.49 0.13
C ASP A 578 20.36 2.61 -0.84
N VAL A 579 20.76 3.16 -1.98
CA VAL A 579 21.54 2.43 -3.01
C VAL A 579 23.05 2.69 -2.90
N VAL A 580 23.49 3.25 -1.78
CA VAL A 580 24.90 3.53 -1.49
C VAL A 580 25.23 3.08 -0.07
N GLU A 581 26.35 2.37 0.05
CA GLU A 581 26.95 1.99 1.33
C GLU A 581 28.45 2.31 1.34
N TYR A 582 28.97 2.59 2.52
CA TYR A 582 30.35 2.97 2.77
C TYR A 582 30.88 2.09 3.91
N PRO A 583 31.42 0.89 3.64
CA PRO A 583 31.85 -0.05 4.67
C PRO A 583 32.82 0.54 5.71
N ASP A 584 33.65 1.51 5.30
CA ASP A 584 34.60 2.23 6.17
C ASP A 584 34.02 3.51 6.79
N LYS A 585 32.70 3.71 6.70
CA LYS A 585 31.97 4.96 6.97
C LYS A 585 32.40 6.13 6.07
N THR A 586 31.53 7.13 5.95
CA THR A 586 31.85 8.37 5.23
C THR A 586 31.27 9.59 5.93
N SER A 587 32.04 10.69 5.90
CA SER A 587 31.61 12.04 6.29
C SER A 587 31.35 12.94 5.08
N ASP A 588 31.29 12.36 3.87
CA ASP A 588 31.20 13.12 2.62
C ASP A 588 29.78 13.46 2.19
N LEU A 589 28.75 13.11 2.98
CA LEU A 589 27.34 13.29 2.61
C LEU A 589 26.67 14.42 3.38
N ALA A 590 26.09 15.37 2.64
CA ALA A 590 25.38 16.51 3.23
C ALA A 590 24.16 16.08 4.05
N VAL A 591 23.38 15.12 3.53
CA VAL A 591 22.18 14.61 4.22
C VAL A 591 22.55 13.96 5.55
N ASN A 592 23.61 13.14 5.62
CA ASN A 592 24.04 12.51 6.88
C ASN A 592 24.38 13.56 7.94
N GLN A 593 25.18 14.56 7.56
CA GLN A 593 25.58 15.64 8.47
C GLN A 593 24.37 16.45 8.96
N GLY A 594 23.44 16.80 8.07
CA GLY A 594 22.25 17.57 8.44
C GLY A 594 21.27 16.78 9.32
N MET A 595 20.98 15.52 8.98
CA MET A 595 20.09 14.65 9.77
C MET A 595 20.65 14.42 11.17
N PHE A 596 21.98 14.26 11.29
CA PHE A 596 22.65 14.20 12.58
C PHE A 596 22.49 15.50 13.39
N ALA A 597 22.69 16.66 12.76
CA ALA A 597 22.51 17.97 13.41
C ALA A 597 21.08 18.16 13.95
N VAL A 598 20.06 17.81 13.16
CA VAL A 598 18.65 17.79 13.58
C VAL A 598 18.46 16.85 14.76
N THR A 599 19.05 15.65 14.72
CA THR A 599 18.93 14.65 15.77
C THR A 599 19.54 15.11 17.09
N LEU A 600 20.67 15.83 17.07
CA LEU A 600 21.23 16.43 18.28
C LEU A 600 20.27 17.46 18.89
N GLN A 601 19.59 18.28 18.08
CA GLN A 601 18.57 19.20 18.56
C GLN A 601 17.35 18.45 19.12
N VAL A 602 16.88 17.39 18.46
CA VAL A 602 15.80 16.53 18.99
C VAL A 602 16.20 15.94 20.34
N ALA A 603 17.40 15.37 20.46
CA ALA A 603 17.89 14.77 21.69
C ALA A 603 17.94 15.79 22.84
N LYS A 604 18.38 17.02 22.55
CA LYS A 604 18.35 18.14 23.50
C LYS A 604 16.93 18.44 24.00
N GLU A 605 15.96 18.53 23.10
CA GLU A 605 14.55 18.79 23.42
C GLU A 605 13.90 17.64 24.21
N LEU A 606 14.35 16.41 24.00
CA LEU A 606 13.98 15.24 24.80
C LEU A 606 14.65 15.20 26.19
N GLY A 607 15.52 16.17 26.52
CA GLY A 607 16.20 16.26 27.81
C GLY A 607 17.48 15.42 27.93
N LEU A 608 18.06 14.97 26.82
CA LEU A 608 19.35 14.27 26.80
C LEU A 608 20.51 15.28 26.92
N PRO A 609 21.71 14.84 27.37
CA PRO A 609 22.81 15.73 27.71
C PRO A 609 23.57 16.28 26.48
N VAL A 610 22.87 17.04 25.63
CA VAL A 610 23.40 17.67 24.41
C VAL A 610 23.58 19.17 24.64
N SER A 611 24.82 19.64 24.53
CA SER A 611 25.13 21.07 24.66
C SER A 611 24.72 21.86 23.40
N GLN A 612 24.34 23.13 23.56
CA GLN A 612 24.03 23.98 22.40
C GLN A 612 25.26 24.19 21.50
N LYS A 613 26.45 24.22 22.09
CA LYS A 613 27.72 24.33 21.35
C LYS A 613 27.92 23.14 20.40
N TYR A 614 27.53 21.94 20.84
CA TYR A 614 27.64 20.73 20.03
C TYR A 614 26.66 20.73 18.85
N VAL A 615 25.39 21.11 19.09
CA VAL A 615 24.41 21.33 18.02
C VAL A 615 24.91 22.36 17.00
N GLU A 616 25.44 23.50 17.47
CA GLU A 616 25.91 24.55 16.56
C GLU A 616 27.15 24.12 15.75
N LYS A 617 28.01 23.29 16.33
CA LYS A 617 29.13 22.70 15.60
C LYS A 617 28.63 21.79 14.46
N ALA A 618 27.69 20.89 14.73
CA ALA A 618 27.09 20.04 13.69
C ALA A 618 26.37 20.85 12.60
N ASN A 619 25.67 21.94 12.99
CA ASN A 619 25.06 22.89 12.05
C ASN A 619 26.10 23.56 11.13
N GLN A 620 27.26 23.95 11.68
CA GLN A 620 28.35 24.54 10.90
C GLN A 620 28.93 23.55 9.88
N GLU A 621 29.10 22.29 10.26
CA GLU A 621 29.57 21.25 9.35
C GLU A 621 28.57 20.95 8.23
N TYR A 622 27.26 21.01 8.51
CA TYR A 622 26.25 20.89 7.47
C TYR A 622 26.31 22.08 6.48
N ARG A 623 26.43 23.32 6.99
CA ARG A 623 26.62 24.52 6.14
C ARG A 623 27.88 24.45 5.28
N ALA A 624 28.91 23.73 5.72
CA ALA A 624 30.18 23.59 5.00
C ALA A 624 30.07 22.80 3.69
N PHE A 625 28.96 22.11 3.45
CA PHE A 625 28.65 21.48 2.15
C PHE A 625 28.26 22.48 1.06
N TYR A 626 28.00 23.74 1.39
CA TYR A 626 27.70 24.74 0.38
C TYR A 626 28.97 25.18 -0.36
N ASP A 627 29.07 24.81 -1.63
CA ASP A 627 30.18 25.24 -2.48
C ASP A 627 29.85 26.61 -3.10
N LYS A 628 30.51 27.66 -2.58
CA LYS A 628 30.32 29.05 -3.06
C LYS A 628 30.70 29.24 -4.53
N LYS A 629 31.66 28.47 -5.05
CA LYS A 629 32.11 28.58 -6.44
C LYS A 629 31.09 27.96 -7.39
N ARG A 630 30.48 26.85 -6.99
CA ARG A 630 29.45 26.14 -7.76
C ARG A 630 28.06 26.75 -7.60
N GLY A 631 27.82 27.36 -6.44
CA GLY A 631 26.57 28.04 -6.11
C GLY A 631 25.45 27.08 -5.76
N TYR A 632 25.75 25.94 -5.14
CA TYR A 632 24.75 25.00 -4.63
C TYR A 632 25.33 24.15 -3.49
N LEU A 633 24.45 23.51 -2.74
CA LEU A 633 24.78 22.54 -1.71
C LEU A 633 25.20 21.22 -2.36
N ILE A 634 26.46 20.81 -2.20
CA ILE A 634 26.94 19.55 -2.78
C ILE A 634 26.34 18.37 -2.02
N ASP A 635 25.86 17.35 -2.74
CA ASP A 635 25.35 16.12 -2.12
C ASP A 635 26.48 15.31 -1.48
N ASN A 636 27.49 15.02 -2.28
CA ASN A 636 28.64 14.20 -1.89
C ASN A 636 29.95 14.92 -2.27
N ARG A 637 30.89 15.07 -1.32
CA ARG A 637 32.19 15.72 -1.56
C ARG A 637 33.03 15.00 -2.62
N LYS A 638 32.89 13.68 -2.78
CA LYS A 638 33.54 12.89 -3.84
C LYS A 638 32.90 13.09 -5.21
N TYR A 639 31.63 13.46 -5.23
CA TYR A 639 30.83 13.70 -6.44
C TYR A 639 30.24 15.12 -6.42
N PRO A 640 31.07 16.17 -6.45
CA PRO A 640 30.62 17.55 -6.22
C PRO A 640 29.71 18.10 -7.33
N TYR A 641 29.55 17.36 -8.42
CA TYR A 641 28.63 17.63 -9.53
C TYR A 641 27.22 17.05 -9.31
N SER A 642 27.01 16.26 -8.25
CA SER A 642 25.71 15.72 -7.87
C SER A 642 24.93 16.73 -7.03
N ILE A 643 23.68 16.99 -7.42
CA ILE A 643 22.72 17.83 -6.70
C ILE A 643 21.50 16.96 -6.39
N THR A 644 20.94 17.09 -5.17
CA THR A 644 19.76 16.33 -4.77
C THR A 644 18.88 17.09 -3.77
N PHE A 645 17.58 16.78 -3.77
CA PHE A 645 16.66 17.22 -2.72
C PHE A 645 16.97 16.61 -1.36
N ASN A 646 17.59 15.41 -1.30
CA ASN A 646 18.00 14.78 -0.03
C ASN A 646 18.92 15.70 0.79
N SER A 647 19.75 16.51 0.13
CA SER A 647 20.64 17.46 0.78
C SER A 647 19.88 18.60 1.46
N LEU A 648 18.63 18.87 1.07
CA LEU A 648 17.75 19.89 1.64
C LEU A 648 16.72 19.31 2.63
N LEU A 649 16.57 17.98 2.71
CA LEU A 649 15.68 17.34 3.68
C LEU A 649 15.97 17.78 5.12
N PRO A 650 17.23 17.84 5.62
CA PRO A 650 17.48 18.26 6.99
C PRO A 650 17.04 19.70 7.27
N GLU A 651 17.18 20.57 6.28
CA GLU A 651 16.71 21.96 6.38
C GLU A 651 15.19 22.00 6.52
N PHE A 652 14.46 21.23 5.70
CA PHE A 652 13.02 21.08 5.85
C PHE A 652 12.64 20.54 7.24
N VAL A 653 13.31 19.49 7.73
CA VAL A 653 12.99 18.88 9.03
C VAL A 653 13.24 19.88 10.18
N SER A 654 14.29 20.70 10.09
CA SER A 654 14.53 21.78 11.05
C SER A 654 13.38 22.79 11.09
N TRP A 655 12.86 23.20 9.94
CA TRP A 655 11.65 24.03 9.86
C TRP A 655 10.42 23.34 10.42
N TRP A 656 10.21 22.06 10.11
CA TRP A 656 9.06 21.30 10.59
C TRP A 656 9.06 21.12 12.11
N LEU A 657 10.19 20.70 12.70
CA LEU A 657 10.26 20.39 14.12
C LEU A 657 10.53 21.61 15.00
N PHE A 658 11.19 22.65 14.49
CA PHE A 658 11.68 23.75 15.33
C PHE A 658 11.35 25.15 14.82
N ASP A 659 10.76 25.28 13.64
CA ASP A 659 10.52 26.56 12.94
C ASP A 659 11.79 27.43 12.88
N LYS A 660 12.94 26.79 12.64
CA LYS A 660 14.26 27.44 12.61
C LYS A 660 15.10 26.91 11.45
N PRO A 661 15.79 27.77 10.70
CA PRO A 661 16.69 27.33 9.65
C PRO A 661 18.03 26.86 10.20
N ILE A 662 18.68 25.92 9.51
CA ILE A 662 20.10 25.64 9.68
C ILE A 662 20.89 26.36 8.60
N LEU A 663 20.50 26.20 7.33
CA LEU A 663 21.10 26.82 6.16
C LEU A 663 20.71 28.30 6.03
N THR A 664 21.47 29.03 5.22
CA THR A 664 21.11 30.42 4.86
C THR A 664 20.17 30.43 3.66
N SER A 665 19.37 31.50 3.51
CA SER A 665 18.49 31.64 2.34
C SER A 665 19.26 31.64 1.02
N GLU A 666 20.48 32.18 0.97
CA GLU A 666 21.32 32.10 -0.23
C GLU A 666 21.61 30.65 -0.62
N MET A 667 22.00 29.81 0.35
CA MET A 667 22.35 28.40 0.11
C MET A 667 21.17 27.62 -0.47
N VAL A 668 19.98 27.79 0.12
CA VAL A 668 18.77 27.07 -0.30
C VAL A 668 18.28 27.58 -1.65
N VAL A 669 18.12 28.90 -1.81
CA VAL A 669 17.61 29.50 -3.06
C VAL A 669 18.51 29.17 -4.25
N LYS A 670 19.82 29.36 -4.12
CA LYS A 670 20.74 29.08 -5.23
C LYS A 670 20.81 27.59 -5.58
N THR A 671 20.65 26.70 -4.60
CA THR A 671 20.55 25.26 -4.87
C THR A 671 19.28 24.93 -5.65
N LEU A 672 18.13 25.45 -5.24
CA LEU A 672 16.86 25.22 -5.93
C LEU A 672 16.81 25.84 -7.33
N ASP A 673 17.51 26.95 -7.56
CA ASP A 673 17.66 27.55 -8.90
C ASP A 673 18.43 26.65 -9.89
N LYS A 674 19.11 25.59 -9.42
CA LYS A 674 19.77 24.59 -10.27
C LYS A 674 18.89 23.39 -10.62
N VAL A 675 17.75 23.23 -9.96
CA VAL A 675 16.90 22.05 -10.15
C VAL A 675 16.24 22.09 -11.53
N PRO A 676 16.50 21.10 -12.40
CA PRO A 676 15.84 21.02 -13.69
C PRO A 676 14.38 20.62 -13.49
N VAL A 677 13.49 21.19 -14.31
CA VAL A 677 12.06 20.85 -14.24
C VAL A 677 11.55 20.52 -15.63
N LYS A 678 10.78 19.44 -15.70
CA LYS A 678 10.10 18.96 -16.91
C LYS A 678 8.69 18.56 -16.53
N ASN A 679 7.71 18.97 -17.34
CA ASN A 679 6.31 18.57 -17.16
C ASN A 679 5.74 18.82 -15.74
N GLY A 680 6.26 19.80 -15.00
CA GLY A 680 5.77 20.14 -13.66
C GLY A 680 6.43 19.40 -12.49
N TYR A 681 7.45 18.58 -12.72
CA TYR A 681 8.19 17.86 -11.67
C TYR A 681 9.69 17.81 -11.94
N SER A 682 10.46 17.41 -10.91
CA SER A 682 11.91 17.46 -10.89
C SER A 682 12.54 16.12 -10.47
N PRO A 683 13.74 15.79 -10.96
CA PRO A 683 14.46 14.60 -10.53
C PRO A 683 14.97 14.76 -9.08
N LEU A 684 15.00 13.66 -8.32
CA LEU A 684 15.50 13.64 -6.95
C LEU A 684 16.99 13.97 -6.89
N ILE A 685 17.81 13.21 -7.63
CA ILE A 685 19.26 13.36 -7.73
C ILE A 685 19.64 13.47 -9.20
N PHE A 686 20.49 14.44 -9.53
CA PHE A 686 20.82 14.76 -10.91
C PHE A 686 22.22 15.38 -11.04
N HIS A 687 22.79 15.27 -12.24
CA HIS A 687 24.08 15.82 -12.60
C HIS A 687 23.97 17.32 -12.96
N GLU A 688 24.86 18.18 -12.43
CA GLU A 688 24.80 19.65 -12.60
C GLU A 688 24.79 20.12 -14.07
N LYS A 689 25.35 19.32 -14.99
CA LYS A 689 25.44 19.66 -16.43
C LYS A 689 24.50 18.84 -17.30
N ASP A 690 24.28 17.58 -16.94
CA ASP A 690 23.78 16.56 -17.87
C ASP A 690 22.57 15.80 -17.34
N THR A 691 21.89 16.30 -16.28
CA THR A 691 20.72 15.69 -15.60
C THR A 691 20.91 14.25 -15.13
N PHE A 692 21.19 13.32 -16.04
CA PHE A 692 21.47 11.91 -15.83
C PHE A 692 22.95 11.64 -15.56
N PHE A 693 23.22 10.51 -14.95
CA PHE A 693 24.56 9.98 -14.74
C PHE A 693 24.88 8.87 -15.76
N THR A 694 26.16 8.69 -16.05
CA THR A 694 26.72 7.56 -16.78
C THR A 694 27.33 6.56 -15.81
N MET A 695 27.70 5.37 -16.31
CA MET A 695 28.38 4.37 -15.49
C MET A 695 29.69 4.88 -14.88
N GLU A 696 30.38 5.79 -15.56
CA GLU A 696 31.68 6.33 -15.15
C GLU A 696 31.56 7.44 -14.10
N ASN A 697 30.43 8.16 -14.05
CA ASN A 697 30.26 9.33 -13.17
C ASN A 697 29.12 9.18 -12.14
N LYS A 698 28.53 7.98 -12.03
CA LYS A 698 27.44 7.75 -11.07
C LYS A 698 27.91 7.90 -9.60
N PRO A 699 27.08 8.51 -8.74
CA PRO A 699 27.33 8.59 -7.30
C PRO A 699 26.81 7.35 -6.54
N PHE A 700 26.45 6.26 -7.24
CA PHE A 700 25.85 5.05 -6.68
C PHE A 700 26.86 3.92 -6.46
N SER A 701 26.54 2.96 -5.58
CA SER A 701 27.36 1.74 -5.39
C SER A 701 27.70 1.06 -6.72
N PRO A 702 28.90 0.46 -6.89
CA PRO A 702 29.38 -0.03 -8.19
C PRO A 702 28.40 -0.91 -8.96
N ASN A 703 27.66 -1.78 -8.28
CA ASN A 703 26.66 -2.70 -8.82
C ASN A 703 25.27 -2.08 -9.09
N MET A 704 25.07 -0.80 -8.78
CA MET A 704 23.80 -0.09 -8.93
C MET A 704 23.87 0.93 -10.06
N PHE A 705 23.02 0.78 -11.08
CA PHE A 705 22.81 1.74 -12.16
C PHE A 705 21.46 1.49 -12.85
N TRP A 706 20.84 2.56 -13.34
CA TRP A 706 19.55 2.52 -14.04
C TRP A 706 19.61 3.40 -15.29
N ASP A 707 18.74 3.13 -16.25
CA ASP A 707 18.56 3.98 -17.41
C ASP A 707 18.12 5.40 -17.01
N ASN A 708 18.26 6.34 -17.96
CA ASN A 708 17.95 7.74 -17.75
C ASN A 708 16.51 7.94 -17.25
N GLY A 709 16.36 8.73 -16.19
CA GLY A 709 15.07 9.09 -15.63
C GLY A 709 14.41 8.00 -14.80
N ILE A 710 15.10 6.90 -14.50
CA ILE A 710 14.56 5.78 -13.72
C ILE A 710 15.19 5.74 -12.33
N TYR A 711 14.34 5.55 -11.31
CA TYR A 711 14.72 5.35 -9.91
C TYR A 711 15.69 6.43 -9.38
N TYR A 712 16.92 6.11 -8.98
CA TYR A 712 17.90 7.11 -8.56
C TYR A 712 18.68 7.74 -9.72
N ASN A 713 18.64 7.24 -10.95
CA ASN A 713 19.22 7.97 -12.09
C ASN A 713 18.22 9.02 -12.61
N ALA A 714 17.98 10.05 -11.81
CA ALA A 714 17.07 11.16 -12.07
C ALA A 714 15.56 10.81 -12.11
N GLY A 715 15.09 9.75 -11.44
CA GLY A 715 13.66 9.61 -11.13
C GLY A 715 13.19 10.68 -10.14
N SER A 716 11.91 11.04 -10.16
CA SER A 716 11.31 12.06 -9.28
C SER A 716 10.60 11.45 -8.09
N TRP A 717 10.91 11.94 -6.89
CA TRP A 717 10.38 11.42 -5.63
C TRP A 717 9.60 12.53 -4.91
N MET A 718 8.27 12.40 -4.86
CA MET A 718 7.37 13.50 -4.47
C MET A 718 7.71 14.09 -3.10
N ARG A 719 7.82 13.22 -2.07
CA ARG A 719 8.04 13.65 -0.69
C ARG A 719 9.26 14.56 -0.58
N GLU A 720 10.41 14.13 -1.10
CA GLU A 720 11.67 14.87 -1.05
C GLU A 720 11.60 16.18 -1.85
N GLU A 721 11.03 16.12 -3.06
CA GLU A 721 10.86 17.28 -3.92
C GLU A 721 10.00 18.35 -3.24
N VAL A 722 8.85 17.98 -2.68
CA VAL A 722 7.96 18.91 -1.98
C VAL A 722 8.61 19.42 -0.70
N CYS A 723 9.28 18.58 0.11
CA CYS A 723 9.99 19.02 1.31
C CYS A 723 11.06 20.09 0.97
N GLY A 724 11.84 19.87 -0.08
CA GLY A 724 12.82 20.86 -0.54
C GLY A 724 12.20 22.16 -1.05
N TYR A 725 11.05 22.09 -1.75
CA TYR A 725 10.32 23.30 -2.14
C TYR A 725 9.74 24.04 -0.94
N VAL A 726 9.28 23.35 0.10
CA VAL A 726 8.79 23.98 1.34
C VAL A 726 9.94 24.65 2.09
N ALA A 727 11.12 24.04 2.18
CA ALA A 727 12.33 24.71 2.66
C ALA A 727 12.61 25.97 1.83
N GLY A 728 12.58 25.87 0.50
CA GLY A 728 12.68 27.01 -0.42
C GLY A 728 11.69 28.13 -0.09
N LEU A 729 10.41 27.79 0.13
CA LEU A 729 9.37 28.74 0.50
C LEU A 729 9.69 29.48 1.80
N LYS A 730 10.15 28.76 2.84
CA LYS A 730 10.57 29.32 4.13
C LYS A 730 11.75 30.28 3.99
N HIS A 731 12.60 30.06 2.98
CA HIS A 731 13.70 30.94 2.62
C HIS A 731 13.36 32.03 1.59
N GLY A 732 12.11 32.14 1.17
CA GLY A 732 11.64 33.18 0.23
C GLY A 732 11.87 32.86 -1.25
N TRP A 733 12.10 31.60 -1.62
CA TRP A 733 12.17 31.17 -3.01
C TRP A 733 10.83 31.35 -3.72
N LYS A 734 10.83 32.15 -4.79
CA LYS A 734 9.59 32.65 -5.42
C LYS A 734 8.78 31.56 -6.12
N ASP A 735 9.45 30.53 -6.62
CA ASP A 735 8.81 29.48 -7.43
C ASP A 735 8.16 28.38 -6.59
N ALA A 736 8.46 28.32 -5.28
CA ALA A 736 8.08 27.21 -4.41
C ALA A 736 6.60 26.82 -4.49
N LYS A 737 5.68 27.78 -4.32
CA LYS A 737 4.23 27.50 -4.35
C LYS A 737 3.76 26.95 -5.70
N LYS A 738 4.35 27.44 -6.80
CA LYS A 738 4.01 26.96 -8.14
C LYS A 738 4.53 25.53 -8.32
N ARG A 739 5.79 25.27 -7.95
CA ARG A 739 6.42 23.95 -8.06
C ARG A 739 5.68 22.89 -7.25
N ILE A 740 5.26 23.22 -6.03
CA ILE A 740 4.46 22.30 -5.19
C ILE A 740 3.13 21.95 -5.88
N LYS A 741 2.40 22.95 -6.38
CA LYS A 741 1.11 22.72 -7.07
C LYS A 741 1.27 21.89 -8.33
N ASP A 742 2.26 22.23 -9.17
CA ASP A 742 2.52 21.49 -10.41
C ASP A 742 2.90 20.04 -10.09
N ARG A 743 3.74 19.81 -9.08
CA ARG A 743 4.19 18.47 -8.68
C ARG A 743 3.04 17.61 -8.15
N LEU A 744 2.15 18.19 -7.34
CA LEU A 744 0.96 17.49 -6.85
C LEU A 744 0.03 17.10 -8.00
N ALA A 745 -0.25 18.04 -8.92
CA ALA A 745 -1.12 17.79 -10.05
C ALA A 745 -0.55 16.67 -10.94
N VAL A 746 0.74 16.72 -11.26
CA VAL A 746 1.34 15.75 -12.17
C VAL A 746 1.29 14.32 -11.63
N GLU A 747 1.29 14.12 -10.32
CA GLU A 747 1.23 12.79 -9.70
C GLU A 747 0.01 12.00 -10.15
N ILE A 748 -1.11 12.69 -10.36
CA ILE A 748 -2.38 12.06 -10.73
C ILE A 748 -2.76 12.26 -12.20
N THR A 749 -2.00 13.05 -12.96
CA THR A 749 -2.28 13.36 -14.37
C THR A 749 -1.21 12.89 -15.35
N LEU A 750 0.00 12.55 -14.91
CA LEU A 750 1.10 12.20 -15.82
C LEU A 750 0.82 10.89 -16.56
N HIS A 751 0.41 9.87 -15.81
CA HIS A 751 0.04 8.57 -16.37
C HIS A 751 -1.47 8.56 -16.65
N PRO A 752 -1.91 8.12 -17.84
CA PRO A 752 -3.31 8.19 -18.25
C PRO A 752 -4.25 7.37 -17.35
N ASP A 753 -3.75 6.31 -16.71
CA ASP A 753 -4.57 5.39 -15.91
C ASP A 753 -4.16 5.30 -14.43
N GLU A 754 -3.10 5.98 -13.98
CA GLU A 754 -2.56 5.79 -12.62
C GLU A 754 -2.70 7.07 -11.75
N PRO A 755 -3.92 7.50 -11.39
CA PRO A 755 -4.14 8.72 -10.62
C PRO A 755 -3.96 8.51 -9.11
N PHE A 756 -2.82 7.97 -8.71
CA PHE A 756 -2.49 7.63 -7.33
C PHE A 756 -1.03 7.97 -7.00
N SER A 757 -0.67 7.81 -5.73
CA SER A 757 0.70 8.00 -5.26
C SER A 757 1.63 6.89 -5.77
N HIS A 758 2.79 7.27 -6.31
CA HIS A 758 3.87 6.40 -6.75
C HIS A 758 5.11 6.56 -5.86
N GLU A 759 5.92 5.51 -5.76
CA GLU A 759 7.25 5.59 -5.14
C GLU A 759 8.10 6.67 -5.82
N PHE A 760 8.17 6.62 -7.15
CA PHE A 760 8.80 7.63 -7.99
C PHE A 760 8.05 7.77 -9.34
N LEU A 761 8.21 8.93 -9.99
CA LEU A 761 7.82 9.15 -11.38
C LEU A 761 9.04 9.11 -12.31
N PRO A 762 8.97 8.40 -13.45
CA PRO A 762 10.06 8.40 -14.41
C PRO A 762 10.21 9.77 -15.09
N TYR A 763 11.43 10.31 -15.12
CA TYR A 763 11.71 11.64 -15.69
C TYR A 763 11.95 11.61 -17.21
N ASP A 764 12.34 10.45 -17.75
CA ASP A 764 12.43 10.20 -19.18
C ASP A 764 11.39 9.18 -19.65
N LEU A 765 10.22 9.70 -20.02
CA LEU A 765 9.12 8.89 -20.55
C LEU A 765 9.39 8.26 -21.92
N SER A 766 10.52 8.57 -22.57
CA SER A 766 10.90 7.92 -23.82
C SER A 766 11.52 6.53 -23.60
N VAL A 767 11.95 6.22 -22.38
CA VAL A 767 12.48 4.91 -22.02
C VAL A 767 11.33 3.90 -21.93
N SER A 768 11.42 2.85 -22.74
CA SER A 768 10.44 1.76 -22.76
C SER A 768 10.38 1.08 -21.40
N GLY A 769 9.17 0.87 -20.86
CA GLY A 769 8.98 0.20 -19.56
C GLY A 769 9.42 1.02 -18.34
N CYS A 770 9.55 2.34 -18.47
CA CYS A 770 9.95 3.21 -17.37
C CYS A 770 8.96 3.29 -16.19
N TRP A 771 7.69 2.95 -16.42
CA TRP A 771 6.67 2.83 -15.36
C TRP A 771 6.75 1.45 -14.72
N TRP A 772 7.10 1.42 -13.44
CA TRP A 772 7.28 0.17 -12.69
C TRP A 772 5.97 -0.21 -11.98
N PRO A 773 5.38 -1.39 -12.27
CA PRO A 773 4.20 -1.83 -11.54
C PRO A 773 4.44 -1.98 -10.02
N SER A 774 5.70 -2.22 -9.62
CA SER A 774 6.09 -2.37 -8.21
C SER A 774 5.93 -1.09 -7.38
N THR A 775 5.88 0.07 -8.02
CA THR A 775 5.90 1.39 -7.36
C THR A 775 4.52 2.04 -7.19
N ARG A 776 3.44 1.33 -7.58
CA ARG A 776 2.06 1.82 -7.54
C ARG A 776 1.48 1.83 -6.13
N VAL A 777 0.59 2.80 -5.87
CA VAL A 777 -0.11 3.02 -4.59
C VAL A 777 0.88 3.01 -3.42
N PHE A 778 1.44 4.17 -3.12
CA PHE A 778 2.57 4.29 -2.18
C PHE A 778 2.24 5.18 -0.97
N SER A 779 2.53 4.71 0.24
CA SER A 779 2.04 5.32 1.49
C SER A 779 2.79 6.58 1.93
N TRP A 780 4.13 6.61 1.87
CA TRP A 780 4.92 7.66 2.54
C TRP A 780 4.71 9.09 2.01
N ASN A 781 4.14 9.25 0.81
CA ASN A 781 3.95 10.55 0.18
C ASN A 781 2.81 11.30 0.86
N VAL A 782 2.00 10.61 1.68
CA VAL A 782 1.05 11.26 2.59
C VAL A 782 1.75 12.26 3.52
N PHE A 783 3.06 12.13 3.77
CA PHE A 783 3.85 13.14 4.48
C PHE A 783 3.80 14.53 3.82
N VAL A 784 3.54 14.61 2.52
CA VAL A 784 3.34 15.89 1.82
C VAL A 784 2.23 16.72 2.47
N LEU A 785 1.21 16.10 3.04
CA LEU A 785 0.17 16.82 3.78
C LEU A 785 0.77 17.61 4.95
N ARG A 786 1.69 17.00 5.71
CA ARG A 786 2.44 17.66 6.78
C ARG A 786 3.34 18.77 6.23
N ALA A 787 4.02 18.52 5.11
CA ALA A 787 4.86 19.54 4.48
C ALA A 787 4.03 20.77 4.03
N LEU A 788 2.82 20.56 3.52
CA LEU A 788 1.89 21.63 3.14
C LEU A 788 1.40 22.45 4.35
N GLU A 789 1.23 21.82 5.52
CA GLU A 789 0.96 22.54 6.77
C GLU A 789 2.14 23.44 7.17
N VAL A 790 3.37 22.91 7.11
CA VAL A 790 4.59 23.70 7.38
C VAL A 790 4.69 24.89 6.42
N ALA A 791 4.29 24.70 5.15
CA ALA A 791 4.24 25.74 4.12
C ALA A 791 3.14 26.79 4.34
N GLY A 792 2.19 26.55 5.26
CA GLY A 792 0.97 27.37 5.41
C GLY A 792 0.03 27.27 4.20
N MET A 793 0.12 26.19 3.42
CA MET A 793 -0.72 25.91 2.26
C MET A 793 -1.91 25.01 2.59
N ARG A 794 -1.86 24.34 3.75
CA ARG A 794 -2.90 23.46 4.29
C ARG A 794 -3.11 23.74 5.78
N SER A 795 -4.33 23.53 6.27
CA SER A 795 -4.68 23.60 7.69
C SER A 795 -4.78 22.19 8.30
N PRO A 796 -4.24 21.96 9.52
CA PRO A 796 -4.46 20.73 10.28
C PRO A 796 -5.91 20.31 10.45
N LEU A 797 -6.85 21.27 10.53
CA LEU A 797 -8.29 21.01 10.66
C LEU A 797 -8.89 20.24 9.49
N GLN A 798 -8.17 20.15 8.37
CA GLN A 798 -8.59 19.40 7.20
C GLN A 798 -8.33 17.89 7.35
N ASP A 799 -7.55 17.46 8.35
CA ASP A 799 -7.40 16.06 8.75
C ASP A 799 -8.39 15.73 9.88
N PRO A 800 -9.23 14.68 9.74
CA PRO A 800 -10.24 14.34 10.75
C PRO A 800 -9.63 13.95 12.10
N GLY A 801 -8.41 13.43 12.09
CA GLY A 801 -7.66 13.01 13.27
C GLY A 801 -7.18 14.17 14.13
N TYR A 802 -6.92 15.35 13.55
CA TYR A 802 -6.45 16.51 14.31
C TYR A 802 -7.47 16.96 15.36
N PHE A 803 -8.75 17.05 14.97
CA PHE A 803 -9.82 17.37 15.91
C PHE A 803 -10.03 16.25 16.93
N LYS A 804 -9.93 14.98 16.50
CA LYS A 804 -10.13 13.82 17.37
C LYS A 804 -9.09 13.74 18.47
N TYR A 805 -7.81 13.93 18.15
CA TYR A 805 -6.71 13.57 19.03
C TYR A 805 -5.93 14.76 19.60
N VAL A 806 -5.86 15.89 18.89
CA VAL A 806 -5.03 17.03 19.31
C VAL A 806 -5.88 18.12 19.96
N LEU A 807 -6.91 18.63 19.27
CA LEU A 807 -7.72 19.74 19.79
C LEU A 807 -8.56 19.39 21.02
N LYS A 808 -8.93 18.12 21.21
CA LYS A 808 -9.69 17.69 22.41
C LYS A 808 -8.84 17.55 23.67
N GLN A 809 -7.51 17.58 23.56
CA GLN A 809 -6.60 17.45 24.70
C GLN A 809 -6.10 18.80 25.25
N HIS A 810 -6.27 19.87 24.47
CA HIS A 810 -6.01 21.26 24.86
C HIS A 810 -7.33 21.98 25.12
#